data_AF-A0A936G9S7-F1
#
_entry.id   AF-A0A936G9S7-F1
#
_cell.length_a   1.000
_cell.length_b   1.000
_cell.length_c   1.000
_cell.angle_alpha   90.00
_cell.angle_beta   90.00
_cell.angle_gamma   90.00
#
_symmetry.space_group_name_H-M   'P 1'
#
loop_
_entity.id
_entity.type
_entity.pdbx_description
1 polymer ?
#
loop_
_entity_poly.entity_id
_entity_poly.type
_entity_poly.pdbx_seq_one_letter_code
_entity_poly.pdbx_strand_id
1 'polypeptide(L)'
;MGTGTFVNERPSYSSHGPVGFLRGFDMPLLVSVVALVVFGMLMLYSASWDFSLGAYDDPMYMFNRQLTWLGLGVAVAIGLAFFDYHNWRKLVVPAMAFTVLLLMGVLLMNEIRFGAKRSFIAGSVQPSELAKLISILYLAVWLYAKRAQLHDISFGLVPLGVILGVVGGLIYQQPDLSAAATVLVLGGLLFFLAGGDLKQIGGLLVVASIAAWVVSSVSLTGQQRVGDFLAGIKDPLQASYHVRRSFEAIVNGGWFGVGLGQSQSKLTGLPVPPTDSIFAVVAEELGWFGSVALICLYGFLVWRGLVIARRAPDMLGTLLASGLVIWIAMEALINMAVMVGLMPFAGNALPFVSAGGSNLVTTLAALGIIFNISRQAGDGTISDEEWRSYSAVANLRWWNGRRSLSRTRRSRSVEKTASEGLQVEGSNVEHLQPSTFQPANLQTLWVGGEGGMEEELVKREGIAFRSVPAAGVHGVGLRALPGNIAKLTRGVIESRRILRDFKPDVLFFTGGFVAAPMAVAGRNIPTVLYVPDIEPGLALKFLSNFSDVVTVTAPDSKKYFSRLERITVTGYPLRADLSSWSREKATQHFGLDAAKPTLLVTGGSKGARSINTAVLNHLEELLNIAQVIHITGNLDWPVVEKAAETLPAELRSRYHAMPYSHEMGAALAAADLVVSRAGASSLGEYPFFGLPAVLVPYPYAWRYQKVNADYLAEKNAAVILQDELLEDKLVLIVKDVLMNINKREAMRAAMKKLSNPNAARMIASQLVKLAGEQPL
;
A
#
# COMPACT_ATOMS: atom_id res chain seq x y z
N MET A 1 -46.83 11.17 -15.95
CA MET A 1 -47.36 9.78 -16.01
C MET A 1 -46.60 9.04 -17.10
N GLY A 2 -46.16 7.80 -16.82
CA GLY A 2 -45.45 6.88 -17.73
C GLY A 2 -43.93 6.80 -17.43
N THR A 3 -43.42 6.01 -16.47
CA THR A 3 -43.15 4.54 -16.40
C THR A 3 -42.11 3.99 -17.39
N GLY A 4 -41.03 3.40 -16.82
CA GLY A 4 -40.11 2.44 -17.46
C GLY A 4 -38.94 3.12 -18.20
N THR A 5 -37.66 2.90 -17.90
CA THR A 5 -36.98 1.66 -17.47
C THR A 5 -35.63 2.02 -16.84
N PHE A 6 -35.39 1.55 -15.61
CA PHE A 6 -34.04 1.47 -15.05
C PHE A 6 -33.37 0.23 -15.64
N VAL A 7 -32.40 0.41 -16.54
CA VAL A 7 -31.47 -0.66 -16.91
C VAL A 7 -30.27 -0.54 -15.98
N ASN A 8 -30.19 -1.43 -15.00
CA ASN A 8 -28.97 -1.70 -14.24
C ASN A 8 -27.96 -2.38 -15.18
N GLU A 9 -27.11 -1.61 -15.86
CA GLU A 9 -25.93 -2.21 -16.50
C GLU A 9 -24.85 -2.41 -15.43
N ARG A 10 -24.72 -3.68 -15.01
CA ARG A 10 -23.61 -4.16 -14.20
C ARG A 10 -22.33 -4.00 -15.03
N PRO A 11 -21.19 -3.59 -14.44
CA PRO A 11 -19.91 -3.69 -15.12
C PRO A 11 -19.69 -5.17 -15.51
N SER A 12 -19.58 -5.42 -16.82
CA SER A 12 -19.30 -6.75 -17.35
C SER A 12 -17.84 -7.07 -17.04
N TYR A 13 -17.61 -7.75 -15.91
CA TYR A 13 -16.41 -8.55 -15.77
C TYR A 13 -16.42 -9.56 -16.90
N SER A 14 -15.44 -9.49 -17.79
CA SER A 14 -15.22 -10.47 -18.84
C SER A 14 -15.20 -11.86 -18.21
N SER A 15 -16.25 -12.65 -18.44
CA SER A 15 -16.33 -14.03 -18.02
C SER A 15 -15.22 -14.79 -18.75
N HIS A 16 -14.11 -15.02 -18.06
CA HIS A 16 -13.21 -16.07 -18.46
C HIS A 16 -14.03 -17.36 -18.45
N GLY A 17 -13.97 -18.15 -19.52
CA GLY A 17 -14.72 -19.40 -19.69
C GLY A 17 -14.56 -20.31 -18.47
N PRO A 18 -15.43 -21.33 -18.29
CA PRO A 18 -15.54 -22.08 -17.05
C PRO A 18 -14.19 -22.72 -16.71
N VAL A 19 -13.46 -22.05 -15.82
CA VAL A 19 -12.27 -22.59 -15.19
C VAL A 19 -12.79 -23.75 -14.37
N GLY A 20 -12.42 -24.97 -14.76
CA GLY A 20 -12.93 -26.19 -14.14
C GLY A 20 -12.92 -26.08 -12.62
N PHE A 21 -13.90 -26.69 -11.95
CA PHE A 21 -14.20 -26.56 -10.51
C PHE A 21 -12.97 -26.54 -9.57
N LEU A 22 -11.88 -27.20 -9.95
CA LEU A 22 -10.63 -27.32 -9.17
C LEU A 22 -9.50 -26.36 -9.59
N ARG A 23 -9.56 -25.71 -10.76
CA ARG A 23 -8.47 -24.88 -11.30
C ARG A 23 -8.41 -23.45 -10.73
N GLY A 24 -9.38 -23.06 -9.89
CA GLY A 24 -9.43 -21.72 -9.27
C GLY A 24 -9.21 -21.69 -7.74
N PHE A 25 -8.97 -22.83 -7.08
CA PHE A 25 -8.77 -22.87 -5.63
C PHE A 25 -7.29 -23.06 -5.28
N ASP A 26 -6.80 -22.35 -4.25
CA ASP A 26 -5.47 -22.60 -3.68
C ASP A 26 -5.46 -23.96 -2.99
N MET A 27 -5.04 -24.99 -3.74
CA MET A 27 -4.93 -26.37 -3.24
C MET A 27 -4.06 -26.50 -1.98
N PRO A 28 -2.91 -25.80 -1.86
CA PRO A 28 -2.12 -25.84 -0.63
C PRO A 28 -2.91 -25.41 0.61
N LEU A 29 -3.66 -24.30 0.54
CA LEU A 29 -4.50 -23.87 1.64
C LEU A 29 -5.58 -24.91 1.95
N LEU A 30 -6.27 -25.43 0.94
CA LEU A 30 -7.32 -26.43 1.12
C LEU A 30 -6.82 -27.69 1.83
N VAL A 31 -5.68 -28.23 1.38
CA VAL A 31 -5.07 -29.42 2.00
C VAL A 31 -4.72 -29.16 3.46
N SER A 32 -4.19 -27.97 3.79
CA SER A 32 -3.85 -27.62 5.17
C SER A 32 -5.07 -27.53 6.10
N VAL A 33 -6.18 -26.97 5.60
CA VAL A 33 -7.45 -26.88 6.34
C VAL A 33 -8.05 -28.26 6.55
N VAL A 34 -8.10 -29.08 5.50
CA VAL A 34 -8.62 -30.46 5.61
C VAL A 34 -7.79 -31.26 6.60
N ALA A 35 -6.47 -31.14 6.56
CA ALA A 35 -5.59 -31.78 7.53
C ALA A 35 -5.87 -31.31 8.97
N LEU A 36 -6.05 -30.01 9.21
CA LEU A 36 -6.39 -29.47 10.53
C LEU A 36 -7.75 -29.97 11.03
N VAL A 37 -8.76 -29.98 10.18
CA VAL A 37 -10.11 -30.45 10.54
C VAL A 37 -10.12 -31.94 10.82
N VAL A 38 -9.49 -32.77 9.98
CA VAL A 38 -9.42 -34.23 10.19
C VAL A 38 -8.65 -34.54 11.48
N PHE A 39 -7.49 -33.90 11.67
CA PHE A 39 -6.73 -34.02 12.91
C PHE A 39 -7.54 -33.56 14.12
N GLY A 40 -8.25 -32.44 13.98
CA GLY A 40 -9.15 -31.87 14.99
C GLY A 40 -10.25 -32.83 15.41
N MET A 41 -10.94 -33.45 14.45
CA MET A 41 -11.99 -34.44 14.71
C MET A 41 -11.45 -35.67 15.44
N LEU A 42 -10.25 -36.13 15.08
CA LEU A 42 -9.58 -37.26 15.76
C LEU A 42 -9.24 -36.90 17.20
N MET A 43 -8.60 -35.75 17.43
CA MET A 43 -8.22 -35.31 18.77
C MET A 43 -9.43 -34.95 19.62
N LEU A 44 -10.49 -34.42 19.03
CA LEU A 44 -11.74 -34.15 19.71
C LEU A 44 -12.34 -35.44 20.27
N TYR A 45 -12.48 -36.47 19.43
CA TYR A 45 -12.99 -37.76 19.88
C TYR A 45 -12.14 -38.32 21.03
N SER A 46 -10.81 -38.29 20.89
CA SER A 46 -9.88 -38.73 21.93
C SER A 46 -10.05 -37.94 23.24
N ALA A 47 -10.22 -36.62 23.16
CA ALA A 47 -10.35 -35.75 24.31
C ALA A 47 -11.73 -35.80 24.98
N SER A 48 -12.78 -36.22 24.26
CA SER A 48 -14.17 -36.09 24.72
C SER A 48 -14.91 -37.38 25.02
N TRP A 49 -14.42 -38.56 24.61
CA TRP A 49 -15.22 -39.79 24.69
C TRP A 49 -15.68 -40.12 26.13
N ASP A 50 -14.79 -39.97 27.12
CA ASP A 50 -15.09 -40.27 28.53
C ASP A 50 -16.08 -39.26 29.12
N PHE A 51 -15.85 -37.97 28.88
CA PHE A 51 -16.80 -36.91 29.26
C PHE A 51 -18.17 -37.09 28.61
N SER A 52 -18.19 -37.52 27.34
CA SER A 52 -19.42 -37.73 26.58
C SER A 52 -20.21 -38.93 27.11
N LEU A 53 -19.52 -40.02 27.45
CA LEU A 53 -20.11 -41.19 28.10
C LEU A 53 -20.68 -40.81 29.48
N GLY A 54 -19.91 -40.08 30.30
CA GLY A 54 -20.35 -39.68 31.64
C GLY A 54 -21.51 -38.67 31.67
N ALA A 55 -21.56 -37.73 30.72
CA ALA A 55 -22.56 -36.66 30.71
C ALA A 55 -23.80 -36.95 29.83
N TYR A 56 -23.65 -37.77 28.79
CA TYR A 56 -24.69 -37.99 27.78
C TYR A 56 -24.96 -39.48 27.47
N ASP A 57 -24.28 -40.41 28.15
CA ASP A 57 -24.40 -41.87 27.95
C ASP A 57 -24.10 -42.32 26.50
N ASP A 58 -23.35 -41.49 25.75
CA ASP A 58 -22.91 -41.78 24.38
C ASP A 58 -21.47 -41.26 24.19
N PRO A 59 -20.46 -42.13 24.02
CA PRO A 59 -19.07 -41.74 23.78
C PRO A 59 -18.88 -40.88 22.53
N MET A 60 -19.78 -40.97 21.54
CA MET A 60 -19.69 -40.25 20.27
C MET A 60 -20.46 -38.94 20.27
N TYR A 61 -21.15 -38.58 21.35
CA TYR A 61 -22.05 -37.41 21.37
C TYR A 61 -21.36 -36.11 20.89
N MET A 62 -20.20 -35.77 21.47
CA MET A 62 -19.47 -34.55 21.07
C MET A 62 -18.91 -34.63 19.65
N PHE A 63 -18.45 -35.81 19.22
CA PHE A 63 -17.96 -36.03 17.86
C PHE A 63 -19.07 -35.85 16.82
N ASN A 64 -20.23 -36.49 17.02
CA ASN A 64 -21.40 -36.38 16.15
C ASN A 64 -21.94 -34.95 16.10
N ARG A 65 -21.94 -34.26 17.23
CA ARG A 65 -22.30 -32.84 17.30
C ARG A 65 -21.31 -31.98 16.52
N GLN A 66 -20.00 -32.16 16.67
CA GLN A 66 -19.02 -31.41 15.87
C GLN A 66 -19.14 -31.72 14.38
N LEU A 67 -19.45 -32.96 14.00
CA LEU A 67 -19.66 -33.37 12.62
C LEU A 67 -20.84 -32.63 11.96
N THR A 68 -21.94 -32.41 12.69
CA THR A 68 -23.06 -31.61 12.16
C THR A 68 -22.68 -30.14 11.96
N TRP A 69 -21.95 -29.54 12.91
CA TRP A 69 -21.42 -28.18 12.76
C TRP A 69 -20.39 -28.07 11.64
N LEU A 70 -19.56 -29.09 11.43
CA LEU A 70 -18.63 -29.18 10.31
C LEU A 70 -19.38 -29.19 8.97
N GLY A 71 -20.44 -30.00 8.85
CA GLY A 71 -21.29 -30.03 7.67
C GLY A 71 -21.90 -28.66 7.35
N LEU A 72 -22.45 -27.98 8.36
CA LEU A 72 -22.98 -26.63 8.22
C LEU A 72 -21.89 -25.62 7.83
N GLY A 73 -20.73 -25.66 8.49
CA GLY A 73 -19.61 -24.76 8.23
C GLY A 73 -19.03 -24.93 6.84
N VAL A 74 -18.91 -26.17 6.34
CA VAL A 74 -18.48 -26.47 4.97
C VAL A 74 -19.50 -25.94 3.96
N ALA A 75 -20.81 -26.11 4.20
CA ALA A 75 -21.85 -25.56 3.33
C ALA A 75 -21.77 -24.01 3.26
N VAL A 76 -21.58 -23.35 4.40
CA VAL A 76 -21.37 -21.89 4.46
C VAL A 76 -20.09 -21.47 3.74
N ALA A 77 -18.98 -22.18 3.96
CA ALA A 77 -17.70 -21.90 3.32
C ALA A 77 -17.79 -22.01 1.80
N ILE A 78 -18.44 -23.06 1.28
CA ILE A 78 -18.69 -23.24 -0.15
C ILE A 78 -19.54 -22.08 -0.67
N GLY A 79 -20.65 -21.74 -0.02
CA GLY A 79 -21.49 -20.60 -0.41
C GLY A 79 -20.71 -19.28 -0.51
N LEU A 80 -19.89 -18.98 0.51
CA LEU A 80 -19.05 -17.78 0.54
C LEU A 80 -17.89 -17.83 -0.45
N ALA A 81 -17.35 -19.01 -0.79
CA ALA A 81 -16.33 -19.17 -1.80
C ALA A 81 -16.81 -18.78 -3.21
N PHE A 82 -18.11 -18.91 -3.48
CA PHE A 82 -18.72 -18.48 -4.74
C PHE A 82 -19.34 -17.08 -4.69
N PHE A 83 -19.58 -16.53 -3.51
CA PHE A 83 -20.12 -15.20 -3.32
C PHE A 83 -19.04 -14.12 -3.48
N ASP A 84 -19.18 -13.25 -4.47
CA ASP A 84 -18.20 -12.18 -4.72
C ASP A 84 -17.98 -11.28 -3.49
N TYR A 85 -16.76 -11.27 -2.97
CA TYR A 85 -16.38 -10.52 -1.78
C TYR A 85 -16.57 -9.00 -1.92
N HIS A 86 -16.61 -8.44 -3.13
CA HIS A 86 -16.89 -7.00 -3.32
C HIS A 86 -18.28 -6.61 -2.82
N ASN A 87 -19.23 -7.55 -2.79
CA ASN A 87 -20.59 -7.31 -2.28
C ASN A 87 -20.62 -7.03 -0.78
N TRP A 88 -19.58 -7.41 -0.02
CA TRP A 88 -19.44 -7.02 1.39
C TRP A 88 -19.52 -5.51 1.57
N ARG A 89 -19.12 -4.70 0.58
CA ARG A 89 -19.27 -3.23 0.63
C ARG A 89 -20.69 -2.76 0.95
N LYS A 90 -21.71 -3.49 0.49
CA LYS A 90 -23.13 -3.17 0.72
C LYS A 90 -23.68 -3.90 1.94
N LEU A 91 -23.15 -5.08 2.27
CA LEU A 91 -23.68 -5.96 3.30
C LEU A 91 -23.07 -5.75 4.69
N VAL A 92 -21.88 -5.17 4.81
CA VAL A 92 -21.21 -5.06 6.12
C VAL A 92 -21.96 -4.18 7.11
N VAL A 93 -22.60 -3.09 6.66
CA VAL A 93 -23.37 -2.21 7.56
C VAL A 93 -24.59 -2.94 8.15
N PRO A 94 -25.48 -3.56 7.35
CA PRO A 94 -26.59 -4.32 7.92
C PRO A 94 -26.12 -5.55 8.71
N ALA A 95 -25.06 -6.24 8.27
CA ALA A 95 -24.49 -7.36 9.02
C ALA A 95 -23.94 -6.91 10.37
N MET A 96 -23.28 -5.75 10.44
CA MET A 96 -22.77 -5.17 11.68
C MET A 96 -23.90 -4.75 12.61
N ALA A 97 -24.94 -4.10 12.08
CA ALA A 97 -26.12 -3.73 12.86
C ALA A 97 -26.82 -4.98 13.44
N PHE A 98 -27.00 -6.02 12.63
CA PHE A 98 -27.55 -7.30 13.08
C PHE A 98 -26.68 -7.94 14.18
N THR A 99 -25.37 -7.92 14.01
CA THR A 99 -24.41 -8.44 15.01
C THR A 99 -24.50 -7.68 16.33
N VAL A 100 -24.58 -6.35 16.28
CA VAL A 100 -24.73 -5.50 17.48
C VAL A 100 -26.08 -5.77 18.18
N LEU A 101 -27.17 -5.90 17.41
CA LEU A 101 -28.48 -6.29 17.97
C LEU A 101 -28.42 -7.67 18.65
N LEU A 102 -27.72 -8.62 18.04
CA LEU A 102 -27.57 -9.97 18.57
C LEU A 102 -26.71 -9.98 19.86
N LEU A 103 -25.64 -9.18 19.91
CA LEU A 103 -24.84 -8.96 21.13
C LEU A 103 -25.67 -8.31 22.25
N MET A 104 -26.49 -7.30 21.94
CA MET A 104 -27.40 -6.69 22.91
C MET A 104 -28.48 -7.67 23.37
N GLY A 105 -29.02 -8.51 22.46
CA GLY A 105 -30.01 -9.52 22.77
C GLY A 105 -29.52 -10.53 23.82
N VAL A 106 -28.26 -10.98 23.75
CA VAL A 106 -27.69 -11.88 24.77
C VAL A 106 -27.60 -11.21 26.14
N LEU A 107 -27.31 -9.91 26.19
CA LEU A 107 -27.27 -9.18 27.45
C LEU A 107 -28.65 -9.10 28.12
N LEU A 108 -29.73 -9.12 27.33
CA LEU A 108 -31.12 -9.03 27.79
C LEU A 108 -31.74 -10.37 28.21
N MET A 109 -31.39 -11.49 27.55
CA MET A 109 -32.06 -12.80 27.75
C MET A 109 -31.57 -13.63 28.95
N ASN A 110 -30.58 -13.14 29.70
CA ASN A 110 -30.27 -13.42 31.11
C ASN A 110 -30.59 -14.82 31.73
N GLU A 111 -30.32 -15.94 31.04
CA GLU A 111 -30.24 -17.23 31.72
C GLU A 111 -28.81 -17.50 32.21
N ILE A 112 -28.64 -17.37 33.53
CA ILE A 112 -27.40 -17.70 34.22
C ILE A 112 -27.27 -19.23 34.27
N ARG A 113 -26.44 -19.80 33.39
CA ARG A 113 -25.87 -21.14 33.58
C ARG A 113 -24.37 -20.99 33.82
N PHE A 114 -23.92 -21.36 35.02
CA PHE A 114 -22.50 -21.39 35.45
C PHE A 114 -21.72 -20.07 35.30
N GLY A 115 -22.33 -18.93 35.63
CA GLY A 115 -21.59 -17.67 35.83
C GLY A 115 -21.06 -16.97 34.57
N ALA A 116 -21.38 -17.45 33.35
CA ALA A 116 -20.99 -16.79 32.10
C ALA A 116 -22.17 -16.62 31.12
N LYS A 117 -22.56 -15.37 30.87
CA LYS A 117 -23.65 -14.94 29.98
C LYS A 117 -23.24 -15.03 28.49
N ARG A 118 -23.25 -16.22 27.86
CA ARG A 118 -22.57 -16.40 26.56
C ARG A 118 -23.33 -17.06 25.39
N SER A 119 -24.58 -17.53 25.51
CA SER A 119 -25.23 -18.22 24.36
C SER A 119 -26.76 -18.20 24.38
N PHE A 120 -27.37 -18.17 23.17
CA PHE A 120 -28.83 -18.27 22.95
C PHE A 120 -29.36 -19.71 22.91
N ILE A 121 -28.54 -20.73 22.59
CA ILE A 121 -28.98 -22.12 22.38
C ILE A 121 -28.00 -23.09 23.03
N ALA A 122 -28.25 -23.49 24.28
CA ALA A 122 -27.54 -24.58 24.99
C ALA A 122 -26.00 -24.54 24.85
N GLY A 123 -25.40 -23.35 24.81
CA GLY A 123 -23.95 -23.17 24.68
C GLY A 123 -23.36 -23.29 23.26
N SER A 124 -24.18 -23.52 22.21
CA SER A 124 -23.69 -23.79 20.85
C SER A 124 -23.48 -22.56 19.97
N VAL A 125 -24.39 -21.58 20.10
CA VAL A 125 -24.38 -20.35 19.28
C VAL A 125 -23.85 -19.19 20.11
N GLN A 126 -22.63 -18.76 19.81
CA GLN A 126 -21.93 -17.67 20.50
C GLN A 126 -21.90 -16.43 19.60
N PRO A 127 -22.62 -15.36 19.98
CA PRO A 127 -22.58 -14.08 19.27
C PRO A 127 -21.19 -13.50 19.06
N SER A 128 -20.30 -13.68 20.04
CA SER A 128 -18.96 -13.09 20.03
C SER A 128 -18.08 -13.67 18.91
N GLU A 129 -18.26 -14.93 18.55
CA GLU A 129 -17.59 -15.56 17.41
C GLU A 129 -18.02 -14.92 16.07
N LEU A 130 -19.32 -14.70 15.89
CA LEU A 130 -19.83 -13.99 14.71
C LEU A 130 -19.37 -12.53 14.71
N ALA A 131 -19.34 -11.89 15.88
CA ALA A 131 -18.91 -10.51 16.02
C ALA A 131 -17.45 -10.29 15.62
N LYS A 132 -16.55 -11.23 15.93
CA LYS A 132 -15.15 -11.17 15.48
C LYS A 132 -15.07 -11.18 13.95
N LEU A 133 -15.74 -12.14 13.30
CA LEU A 133 -15.79 -12.23 11.84
C LEU A 133 -16.35 -10.95 11.20
N ILE A 134 -17.55 -10.53 11.59
CA ILE A 134 -18.22 -9.36 11.00
C ILE A 134 -17.46 -8.07 11.28
N SER A 135 -16.81 -7.93 12.44
CA SER A 135 -15.95 -6.78 12.74
C SER A 135 -14.78 -6.69 11.76
N ILE A 136 -14.11 -7.81 11.45
CA ILE A 136 -13.02 -7.82 10.47
C ILE A 136 -13.54 -7.38 9.09
N LEU A 137 -14.68 -7.91 8.65
CA LEU A 137 -15.27 -7.55 7.35
C LEU A 137 -15.66 -6.07 7.31
N TYR A 138 -16.33 -5.58 8.35
CA TYR A 138 -16.74 -4.19 8.47
C TYR A 138 -15.54 -3.24 8.47
N LEU A 139 -14.51 -3.54 9.28
CA LEU A 139 -13.30 -2.73 9.37
C LEU A 139 -12.52 -2.73 8.05
N ALA A 140 -12.37 -3.87 7.39
CA ALA A 140 -11.70 -3.93 6.09
C ALA A 140 -12.40 -3.06 5.03
N VAL A 141 -13.73 -3.14 4.95
CA VAL A 141 -14.52 -2.30 4.03
C VAL A 141 -14.45 -0.81 4.42
N TRP A 142 -14.60 -0.50 5.70
CA TRP A 142 -14.57 0.88 6.20
C TRP A 142 -13.20 1.53 5.98
N LEU A 143 -12.11 0.83 6.30
CA LEU A 143 -10.74 1.28 6.06
C LEU A 143 -10.46 1.46 4.58
N TYR A 144 -10.91 0.54 3.73
CA TYR A 144 -10.79 0.68 2.28
C TYR A 144 -11.51 1.94 1.75
N ALA A 145 -12.71 2.22 2.27
CA ALA A 145 -13.49 3.41 1.90
C ALA A 145 -12.88 4.72 2.43
N LYS A 146 -12.27 4.70 3.63
CA LYS A 146 -11.69 5.88 4.30
C LYS A 146 -10.18 6.03 4.12
N ARG A 147 -9.55 5.21 3.27
CA ARG A 147 -8.09 5.17 3.04
C ARG A 147 -7.41 6.53 2.84
N ALA A 148 -8.07 7.45 2.13
CA ALA A 148 -7.54 8.78 1.85
C ALA A 148 -7.45 9.70 3.09
N GLN A 149 -8.19 9.38 4.16
CA GLN A 149 -8.31 10.19 5.38
C GLN A 149 -7.60 9.55 6.59
N LEU A 150 -6.98 8.37 6.44
CA LEU A 150 -6.39 7.61 7.56
C LEU A 150 -5.20 8.31 8.23
N HIS A 151 -4.56 9.28 7.56
CA HIS A 151 -3.48 10.08 8.15
C HIS A 151 -3.99 11.17 9.10
N ASP A 152 -5.28 11.51 9.04
CA ASP A 152 -5.90 12.48 9.95
C ASP A 152 -6.44 11.74 11.20
N ILE A 153 -6.02 12.17 12.39
CA ILE A 153 -6.42 11.57 13.67
C ILE A 153 -7.93 11.68 13.87
N SER A 154 -8.52 12.84 13.54
CA SER A 154 -9.93 13.14 13.81
C SER A 154 -10.87 12.35 12.89
N PHE A 155 -10.45 12.14 11.64
CA PHE A 155 -11.28 11.46 10.63
C PHE A 155 -10.92 9.98 10.44
N GLY A 156 -9.75 9.54 10.93
CA GLY A 156 -9.30 8.14 10.89
C GLY A 156 -9.40 7.45 12.25
N LEU A 157 -8.60 7.86 13.23
CA LEU A 157 -8.44 7.13 14.48
C LEU A 157 -9.66 7.21 15.42
N VAL A 158 -10.31 8.38 15.51
CA VAL A 158 -11.47 8.55 16.39
C VAL A 158 -12.66 7.67 15.99
N PRO A 159 -13.13 7.65 14.72
CA PRO A 159 -14.22 6.77 14.31
C PRO A 159 -13.88 5.28 14.49
N LEU A 160 -12.63 4.89 14.18
CA LEU A 160 -12.16 3.53 14.42
C LEU A 160 -12.25 3.15 15.90
N GLY A 161 -11.76 4.04 16.79
CA GLY A 161 -11.83 3.85 18.23
C GLY A 161 -13.25 3.73 18.75
N VAL A 162 -14.21 4.49 18.20
CA VAL A 162 -15.63 4.38 18.55
C VAL A 162 -16.21 3.03 18.13
N ILE A 163 -15.96 2.59 16.89
CA ILE A 163 -16.45 1.29 16.38
C ILE A 163 -15.90 0.16 17.25
N LEU A 164 -14.59 0.15 17.47
CA LEU A 164 -13.91 -0.86 18.30
C LEU A 164 -14.36 -0.82 19.75
N GLY A 165 -14.56 0.39 20.31
CA GLY A 165 -15.02 0.60 21.68
C GLY A 165 -16.45 0.10 21.92
N VAL A 166 -17.38 0.36 20.98
CA VAL A 166 -18.76 -0.12 21.08
C VAL A 166 -18.81 -1.64 21.04
N VAL A 167 -18.14 -2.25 20.05
CA VAL A 167 -18.16 -3.72 19.87
C VAL A 167 -17.42 -4.41 21.00
N GLY A 168 -16.19 -3.97 21.29
CA GLY A 168 -15.39 -4.52 22.37
C GLY A 168 -16.05 -4.34 23.73
N GLY A 169 -16.73 -3.21 23.97
CA GLY A 169 -17.49 -2.95 25.19
C GLY A 169 -18.69 -3.88 25.37
N LEU A 170 -19.47 -4.13 24.30
CA LEU A 170 -20.58 -5.09 24.33
C LEU A 170 -20.11 -6.52 24.57
N ILE A 171 -19.00 -6.93 23.94
CA ILE A 171 -18.39 -8.25 24.16
C ILE A 171 -17.86 -8.38 25.59
N TYR A 172 -17.22 -7.33 26.11
CA TYR A 172 -16.73 -7.30 27.49
C TYR A 172 -17.84 -7.46 28.52
N GLN A 173 -19.03 -6.89 28.28
CA GLN A 173 -20.21 -7.08 29.13
C GLN A 173 -20.74 -8.53 29.14
N GLN A 174 -20.30 -9.38 28.19
CA GLN A 174 -20.59 -10.82 28.11
C GLN A 174 -19.50 -11.68 28.79
N PRO A 175 -18.86 -11.13 29.84
CA PRO A 175 -17.55 -11.52 30.36
C PRO A 175 -16.55 -12.20 29.41
N ASP A 176 -16.47 -11.79 28.13
CA ASP A 176 -15.57 -12.40 27.13
C ASP A 176 -14.36 -11.50 26.83
N LEU A 177 -13.41 -11.50 27.78
CA LEU A 177 -12.24 -10.61 27.72
C LEU A 177 -11.35 -10.89 26.50
N SER A 178 -11.23 -12.15 26.10
CA SER A 178 -10.34 -12.57 25.02
C SER A 178 -10.92 -12.27 23.64
N ALA A 179 -12.23 -12.42 23.44
CA ALA A 179 -12.87 -11.95 22.22
C ALA A 179 -12.83 -10.41 22.09
N ALA A 180 -13.04 -9.68 23.20
CA ALA A 180 -12.92 -8.22 23.20
C ALA A 180 -11.50 -7.77 22.84
N ALA A 181 -10.48 -8.35 23.47
CA ALA A 181 -9.08 -8.07 23.16
C ALA A 181 -8.73 -8.39 21.70
N THR A 182 -9.24 -9.52 21.18
CA THR A 182 -9.04 -9.94 19.79
C THR A 182 -9.55 -8.91 18.79
N VAL A 183 -10.77 -8.39 18.98
CA VAL A 183 -11.34 -7.34 18.12
C VAL A 183 -10.50 -6.06 18.16
N LEU A 184 -10.05 -5.63 19.35
CA LEU A 184 -9.21 -4.43 19.50
C LEU A 184 -7.86 -4.56 18.79
N VAL A 185 -7.15 -5.68 19.01
CA VAL A 185 -5.84 -5.95 18.40
C VAL A 185 -5.97 -6.06 16.88
N LEU A 186 -6.98 -6.78 16.38
CA LEU A 186 -7.23 -6.90 14.95
C LEU A 186 -7.59 -5.56 14.31
N GLY A 187 -8.36 -4.71 15.00
CA GLY A 187 -8.68 -3.38 14.51
C GLY A 187 -7.44 -2.49 14.33
N GLY A 188 -6.54 -2.51 15.31
CA GLY A 188 -5.26 -1.80 15.20
C GLY A 188 -4.35 -2.35 14.10
N LEU A 189 -4.31 -3.68 13.96
CA LEU A 189 -3.51 -4.33 12.92
C LEU A 189 -4.07 -4.07 11.52
N LEU A 190 -5.39 -4.12 11.32
CA LEU A 190 -6.02 -3.75 10.05
C LEU A 190 -5.83 -2.28 9.72
N PHE A 191 -5.89 -1.39 10.72
CA PHE A 191 -5.57 0.02 10.53
C PHE A 191 -4.13 0.23 10.04
N PHE A 192 -3.18 -0.52 10.60
CA PHE A 192 -1.80 -0.54 10.11
C PHE A 192 -1.69 -1.04 8.67
N LEU A 193 -2.33 -2.18 8.36
CA LEU A 193 -2.34 -2.74 7.01
C LEU A 193 -2.99 -1.80 5.98
N ALA A 194 -3.98 -1.00 6.40
CA ALA A 194 -4.62 0.00 5.55
C ALA A 194 -3.77 1.27 5.31
N GLY A 195 -2.59 1.38 5.94
CA GLY A 195 -1.67 2.50 5.79
C GLY A 195 -1.78 3.60 6.85
N GLY A 196 -2.33 3.29 8.03
CA GLY A 196 -2.34 4.22 9.16
C GLY A 196 -0.94 4.57 9.66
N ASP A 197 -0.75 5.79 10.20
CA ASP A 197 0.54 6.25 10.73
C ASP A 197 0.96 5.42 11.97
N LEU A 198 2.22 4.98 12.03
CA LEU A 198 2.79 4.25 13.18
C LEU A 198 2.63 5.01 14.50
N LYS A 199 2.64 6.34 14.49
CA LYS A 199 2.41 7.15 15.69
C LYS A 199 0.99 6.95 16.24
N GLN A 200 0.02 6.86 15.33
CA GLN A 200 -1.38 6.64 15.67
C GLN A 200 -1.60 5.22 16.18
N ILE A 201 -0.91 4.23 15.59
CA ILE A 201 -0.92 2.84 16.08
C ILE A 201 -0.26 2.73 17.45
N GLY A 202 0.86 3.41 17.67
CA GLY A 202 1.48 3.51 18.99
C GLY A 202 0.52 4.12 20.01
N GLY A 203 -0.19 5.19 19.64
CA GLY A 203 -1.26 5.76 20.45
C GLY A 203 -2.40 4.78 20.74
N LEU A 204 -2.88 4.06 19.73
CA LEU A 204 -3.93 3.05 19.87
C LEU A 204 -3.49 1.89 20.76
N LEU A 205 -2.25 1.42 20.64
CA LEU A 205 -1.67 0.38 21.50
C LEU A 205 -1.54 0.86 22.94
N VAL A 206 -1.14 2.11 23.17
CA VAL A 206 -1.11 2.70 24.51
C VAL A 206 -2.52 2.77 25.09
N VAL A 207 -3.51 3.26 24.33
CA VAL A 207 -4.91 3.31 24.76
C VAL A 207 -5.45 1.91 25.04
N ALA A 208 -5.19 0.93 24.17
CA ALA A 208 -5.60 -0.45 24.37
C ALA A 208 -4.91 -1.08 25.59
N SER A 209 -3.64 -0.77 25.85
CA SER A 209 -2.90 -1.25 27.02
C SER A 209 -3.41 -0.61 28.31
N ILE A 210 -3.73 0.69 28.29
CA ILE A 210 -4.37 1.39 29.41
C ILE A 210 -5.76 0.80 29.67
N ALA A 211 -6.57 0.61 28.63
CA ALA A 211 -7.88 0.00 28.74
C ALA A 211 -7.79 -1.43 29.30
N ALA A 212 -6.86 -2.25 28.81
CA ALA A 212 -6.60 -3.58 29.34
C ALA A 212 -6.16 -3.53 30.81
N TRP A 213 -5.28 -2.60 31.18
CA TRP A 213 -4.84 -2.40 32.56
C TRP A 213 -6.00 -2.00 33.48
N VAL A 214 -6.81 -1.01 33.10
CA VAL A 214 -8.00 -0.58 33.84
C VAL A 214 -9.01 -1.73 33.97
N VAL A 215 -9.30 -2.44 32.88
CA VAL A 215 -10.21 -3.58 32.91
C VAL A 215 -9.67 -4.68 33.82
N SER A 216 -8.37 -4.97 33.76
CA SER A 216 -7.74 -5.98 34.62
C SER A 216 -7.69 -5.56 36.08
N SER A 217 -7.64 -4.26 36.40
CA SER A 217 -7.58 -3.74 37.76
C SER A 217 -8.95 -3.51 38.38
N VAL A 218 -10.01 -3.34 37.57
CA VAL A 218 -11.38 -3.12 38.08
C VAL A 218 -12.18 -4.41 38.12
N SER A 219 -11.97 -5.33 37.18
CA SER A 219 -12.71 -6.60 37.15
C SER A 219 -12.09 -7.62 38.11
N LEU A 220 -12.90 -8.21 38.99
CA LEU A 220 -12.48 -9.28 39.90
C LEU A 220 -11.85 -10.45 39.12
N THR A 221 -12.46 -10.82 37.99
CA THR A 221 -11.96 -11.88 37.10
C THR A 221 -10.61 -11.51 36.46
N GLY A 222 -10.41 -10.25 36.07
CA GLY A 222 -9.16 -9.77 35.50
C GLY A 222 -8.02 -9.79 36.51
N GLN A 223 -8.30 -9.32 37.74
CA GLN A 223 -7.33 -9.32 38.84
C GLN A 223 -6.85 -10.73 39.16
N GLN A 224 -7.78 -11.69 39.25
CA GLN A 224 -7.45 -13.11 39.50
C GLN A 224 -6.58 -13.68 38.37
N ARG A 225 -6.97 -13.50 37.10
CA ARG A 225 -6.22 -14.05 35.96
C ARG A 225 -4.81 -13.46 35.83
N VAL A 226 -4.66 -12.16 36.05
CA VAL A 226 -3.34 -11.49 36.02
C VAL A 226 -2.51 -11.89 37.23
N GLY A 227 -3.12 -11.98 38.41
CA GLY A 227 -2.47 -12.44 39.63
C GLY A 227 -1.93 -13.86 39.51
N ASP A 228 -2.78 -14.81 39.10
CA ASP A 228 -2.42 -16.21 38.88
C ASP A 228 -1.34 -16.36 37.80
N PHE A 229 -1.38 -15.54 36.75
CA PHE A 229 -0.36 -15.54 35.70
C PHE A 229 0.99 -15.03 36.21
N LEU A 230 1.01 -13.90 36.92
CA LEU A 230 2.24 -13.34 37.50
C LEU A 230 2.83 -14.25 38.58
N ALA A 231 1.98 -14.93 39.36
CA ALA A 231 2.40 -15.96 40.31
C ALA A 231 2.99 -17.18 39.56
N GLY A 232 2.31 -17.64 38.51
CA GLY A 232 2.74 -18.76 37.67
C GLY A 232 4.07 -18.55 36.94
N ILE A 233 4.36 -17.32 36.48
CA ILE A 233 5.67 -16.98 35.89
C ILE A 233 6.80 -17.13 36.91
N LYS A 234 6.55 -16.79 38.18
CA LYS A 234 7.55 -16.89 39.25
C LYS A 234 7.73 -18.33 39.73
N ASP A 235 6.62 -19.03 39.91
CA ASP A 235 6.57 -20.42 40.33
C ASP A 235 5.45 -21.14 39.57
N PRO A 236 5.78 -22.08 38.66
CA PRO A 236 4.79 -22.86 37.92
C PRO A 236 3.76 -23.58 38.80
N LEU A 237 4.10 -23.91 40.06
CA LEU A 237 3.19 -24.55 41.02
C LEU A 237 2.14 -23.58 41.59
N GLN A 238 2.38 -22.27 41.48
CA GLN A 238 1.45 -21.20 41.86
C GLN A 238 0.65 -20.66 40.68
N ALA A 239 0.80 -21.24 39.48
CA ALA A 239 -0.05 -20.91 38.34
C ALA A 239 -1.52 -21.33 38.59
N SER A 240 -2.43 -20.80 37.78
CA SER A 240 -3.84 -21.21 37.85
C SER A 240 -4.00 -22.72 37.71
N TYR A 241 -5.00 -23.30 38.37
CA TYR A 241 -5.26 -24.74 38.33
C TYR A 241 -5.26 -25.30 36.90
N HIS A 242 -5.87 -24.55 35.98
CA HIS A 242 -5.96 -24.93 34.57
C HIS A 242 -4.58 -25.04 33.89
N VAL A 243 -3.72 -24.04 34.09
CA VAL A 243 -2.36 -24.01 33.49
C VAL A 243 -1.47 -25.08 34.13
N ARG A 244 -1.57 -25.29 35.45
CA ARG A 244 -0.83 -26.35 36.14
C ARG A 244 -1.13 -27.73 35.58
N ARG A 245 -2.41 -28.05 35.40
CA ARG A 245 -2.85 -29.33 34.82
C ARG A 245 -2.42 -29.48 33.36
N SER A 246 -2.35 -28.37 32.62
CA SER A 246 -1.76 -28.35 31.27
C SER A 246 -0.27 -28.68 31.29
N PHE A 247 0.51 -28.13 32.22
CA PHE A 247 1.93 -28.48 32.38
C PHE A 247 2.14 -29.95 32.71
N GLU A 248 1.34 -30.51 33.63
CA GLU A 248 1.40 -31.94 33.95
C GLU A 248 1.15 -32.81 32.70
N ALA A 249 0.13 -32.47 31.88
CA ALA A 249 -0.16 -33.15 30.62
C ALA A 249 1.02 -33.08 29.63
N ILE A 250 1.61 -31.88 29.45
CA ILE A 250 2.76 -31.68 28.55
C ILE A 250 3.99 -32.47 29.03
N VAL A 251 4.26 -32.47 30.34
CA VAL A 251 5.39 -33.20 30.93
C VAL A 251 5.20 -34.71 30.76
N ASN A 252 3.99 -35.22 30.99
CA ASN A 252 3.67 -36.64 30.82
C ASN A 252 3.83 -37.11 29.37
N GLY A 253 3.51 -36.26 28.39
CA GLY A 253 3.68 -36.59 26.97
C GLY A 253 5.13 -36.75 26.53
N GLY A 254 6.08 -36.06 27.16
CA GLY A 254 7.49 -36.13 26.78
C GLY A 254 7.71 -35.85 25.29
N TRP A 255 8.65 -36.56 24.66
CA TRP A 255 8.99 -36.35 23.25
C TRP A 255 8.00 -37.01 22.27
N PHE A 256 7.52 -38.22 22.59
CA PHE A 256 6.78 -39.08 21.67
C PHE A 256 5.28 -39.23 22.01
N GLY A 257 4.86 -38.71 23.16
CA GLY A 257 3.50 -38.87 23.66
C GLY A 257 3.31 -40.20 24.38
N VAL A 258 2.20 -40.29 25.11
CA VAL A 258 1.76 -41.54 25.76
C VAL A 258 0.98 -42.46 24.82
N GLY A 259 0.65 -41.98 23.62
CA GLY A 259 -0.17 -42.67 22.62
C GLY A 259 -1.59 -42.09 22.52
N LEU A 260 -2.17 -42.18 21.32
CA LEU A 260 -3.53 -41.71 21.04
C LEU A 260 -4.56 -42.40 21.95
N GLY A 261 -5.43 -41.61 22.57
CA GLY A 261 -6.45 -42.10 23.49
C GLY A 261 -5.96 -42.36 24.91
N GLN A 262 -4.64 -42.41 25.15
CA GLN A 262 -4.03 -42.84 26.42
C GLN A 262 -3.71 -41.68 27.40
N SER A 263 -4.13 -40.44 27.09
CA SER A 263 -4.00 -39.31 28.03
C SER A 263 -4.70 -39.61 29.36
N GLN A 264 -3.98 -39.46 30.47
CA GLN A 264 -4.52 -39.63 31.81
C GLN A 264 -4.86 -38.29 32.45
N SER A 265 -4.20 -37.20 32.06
CA SER A 265 -4.49 -35.87 32.63
C SER A 265 -5.90 -35.39 32.29
N LYS A 266 -6.47 -35.81 31.14
CA LYS A 266 -7.88 -35.56 30.79
C LYS A 266 -8.89 -36.21 31.74
N LEU A 267 -8.52 -37.35 32.34
CA LEU A 267 -9.37 -38.12 33.27
C LEU A 267 -9.20 -37.65 34.73
N THR A 268 -8.02 -37.14 35.06
CA THR A 268 -7.63 -36.84 36.46
C THR A 268 -7.79 -35.36 36.85
N GLY A 269 -8.41 -34.54 35.99
CA GLY A 269 -8.80 -33.16 36.35
C GLY A 269 -8.32 -32.03 35.44
N LEU A 270 -7.87 -32.29 34.20
CA LEU A 270 -7.65 -31.22 33.21
C LEU A 270 -8.99 -30.52 32.91
N PRO A 271 -9.15 -29.20 33.15
CA PRO A 271 -10.41 -28.52 32.89
C PRO A 271 -10.74 -28.42 31.40
N VAL A 272 -12.00 -28.66 31.05
CA VAL A 272 -12.56 -28.57 29.68
C VAL A 272 -11.65 -29.13 28.55
N PRO A 273 -11.19 -30.41 28.63
CA PRO A 273 -10.25 -30.99 27.67
C PRO A 273 -10.70 -30.90 26.20
N PRO A 274 -12.00 -31.08 25.84
CA PRO A 274 -12.44 -30.99 24.46
C PRO A 274 -12.44 -29.57 23.86
N THR A 275 -12.44 -28.52 24.69
CA THR A 275 -12.49 -27.12 24.22
C THR A 275 -11.14 -26.44 24.40
N ASP A 276 -10.89 -25.84 25.57
CA ASP A 276 -9.82 -24.86 25.76
C ASP A 276 -8.47 -25.55 25.98
N SER A 277 -8.50 -26.83 26.41
CA SER A 277 -7.31 -27.63 26.73
C SER A 277 -6.93 -28.70 25.72
N ILE A 278 -7.53 -28.67 24.52
CA ILE A 278 -7.26 -29.71 23.52
C ILE A 278 -5.78 -29.77 23.11
N PHE A 279 -5.09 -28.63 23.11
CA PHE A 279 -3.65 -28.59 22.81
C PHE A 279 -2.81 -29.31 23.89
N ALA A 280 -3.22 -29.25 25.16
CA ALA A 280 -2.55 -30.00 26.23
C ALA A 280 -2.75 -31.52 26.05
N VAL A 281 -3.94 -31.93 25.60
CA VAL A 281 -4.21 -33.34 25.24
C VAL A 281 -3.37 -33.78 24.04
N VAL A 282 -3.23 -32.92 23.01
CA VAL A 282 -2.33 -33.18 21.87
C VAL A 282 -0.89 -33.37 22.36
N ALA A 283 -0.41 -32.49 23.26
CA ALA A 283 0.93 -32.57 23.80
C ALA A 283 1.16 -33.83 24.65
N GLU A 284 0.16 -34.28 25.39
CA GLU A 284 0.24 -35.52 26.18
C GLU A 284 0.22 -36.77 25.27
N GLU A 285 -0.72 -36.85 24.33
CA GLU A 285 -0.94 -38.06 23.52
C GLU A 285 0.10 -38.24 22.41
N LEU A 286 0.55 -37.14 21.80
CA LEU A 286 1.47 -37.16 20.65
C LEU A 286 2.86 -36.57 20.97
N GLY A 287 3.04 -36.04 22.18
CA GLY A 287 4.32 -35.51 22.62
C GLY A 287 4.72 -34.22 21.90
N TRP A 288 5.99 -33.86 22.11
CA TRP A 288 6.61 -32.70 21.47
C TRP A 288 6.47 -32.70 19.94
N PHE A 289 6.68 -33.85 19.27
CA PHE A 289 6.59 -33.93 17.81
C PHE A 289 5.17 -33.65 17.30
N GLY A 290 4.13 -34.15 17.98
CA GLY A 290 2.75 -33.86 17.64
C GLY A 290 2.41 -32.38 17.79
N SER A 291 2.80 -31.78 18.91
CA SER A 291 2.62 -30.33 19.15
C SER A 291 3.31 -29.47 18.09
N VAL A 292 4.56 -29.79 17.74
CA VAL A 292 5.32 -29.06 16.71
C VAL A 292 4.69 -29.25 15.34
N ALA A 293 4.28 -30.46 14.97
CA ALA A 293 3.59 -30.71 13.71
C ALA A 293 2.32 -29.88 13.58
N LEU A 294 1.52 -29.79 14.65
CA LEU A 294 0.32 -28.95 14.69
C LEU A 294 0.65 -27.45 14.52
N ILE A 295 1.65 -26.95 15.25
CA ILE A 295 2.11 -25.56 15.12
C ILE A 295 2.60 -25.27 13.69
N CYS A 296 3.37 -26.18 13.09
CA CYS A 296 3.83 -26.07 11.71
C CYS A 296 2.67 -26.05 10.72
N LEU A 297 1.60 -26.81 10.96
CA LEU A 297 0.42 -26.84 10.11
C LEU A 297 -0.34 -25.51 10.14
N TYR A 298 -0.52 -24.89 11.32
CA TYR A 298 -1.02 -23.51 11.39
C TYR A 298 -0.06 -22.52 10.74
N GLY A 299 1.25 -22.65 10.96
CA GLY A 299 2.26 -21.80 10.32
C GLY A 299 2.19 -21.85 8.80
N PHE A 300 1.95 -23.03 8.23
CA PHE A 300 1.74 -23.23 6.80
C PHE A 300 0.43 -22.60 6.32
N LEU A 301 -0.68 -22.79 7.05
CA LEU A 301 -1.96 -22.14 6.76
C LEU A 301 -1.83 -20.61 6.73
N VAL A 302 -1.15 -20.04 7.73
CA VAL A 302 -0.90 -18.59 7.82
C VAL A 302 -0.03 -18.11 6.67
N TRP A 303 1.07 -18.80 6.39
CA TRP A 303 1.95 -18.47 5.28
C TRP A 303 1.18 -18.47 3.95
N ARG A 304 0.40 -19.52 3.66
CA ARG A 304 -0.40 -19.62 2.44
C ARG A 304 -1.51 -18.59 2.37
N GLY A 305 -2.23 -18.36 3.46
CA GLY A 305 -3.25 -17.32 3.55
C GLY A 305 -2.69 -15.92 3.28
N LEU A 306 -1.51 -15.58 3.81
CA LEU A 306 -0.84 -14.31 3.53
C LEU A 306 -0.31 -14.22 2.09
N VAL A 307 0.08 -15.35 1.47
CA VAL A 307 0.41 -15.40 0.04
C VAL A 307 -0.82 -15.08 -0.82
N ILE A 308 -2.01 -15.60 -0.46
CA ILE A 308 -3.27 -15.25 -1.12
C ILE A 308 -3.58 -13.77 -0.93
N ALA A 309 -3.44 -13.25 0.29
CA ALA A 309 -3.67 -11.83 0.56
C ALA A 309 -2.77 -10.92 -0.29
N ARG A 310 -1.51 -11.30 -0.51
CA ARG A 310 -0.56 -10.57 -1.36
C ARG A 310 -0.90 -10.59 -2.85
N ARG A 311 -1.61 -11.63 -3.30
CA ARG A 311 -2.02 -11.84 -4.69
C ARG A 311 -3.48 -11.44 -4.93
N ALA A 312 -4.17 -10.91 -3.92
CA ALA A 312 -5.56 -10.49 -4.04
C ALA A 312 -5.68 -9.44 -5.15
N PRO A 313 -6.76 -9.44 -5.95
CA PRO A 313 -6.86 -8.57 -7.12
C PRO A 313 -7.03 -7.09 -6.78
N ASP A 314 -7.40 -6.76 -5.53
CA ASP A 314 -7.53 -5.39 -5.04
C ASP A 314 -7.17 -5.24 -3.55
N MET A 315 -7.13 -3.99 -3.09
CA MET A 315 -6.82 -3.65 -1.68
C MET A 315 -7.87 -4.17 -0.71
N LEU A 316 -9.16 -4.20 -1.10
CA LEU A 316 -10.21 -4.74 -0.25
C LEU A 316 -9.96 -6.24 0.02
N GLY A 317 -9.67 -7.01 -1.02
CA GLY A 317 -9.31 -8.41 -0.93
C GLY A 317 -8.04 -8.62 -0.09
N THR A 318 -7.05 -7.74 -0.23
CA THR A 318 -5.83 -7.76 0.59
C THR A 318 -6.13 -7.57 2.08
N LEU A 319 -6.95 -6.58 2.44
CA LEU A 319 -7.33 -6.30 3.83
C LEU A 319 -8.19 -7.42 4.43
N LEU A 320 -9.17 -7.92 3.66
CA LEU A 320 -10.04 -9.02 4.08
C LEU A 320 -9.22 -10.30 4.32
N ALA A 321 -8.44 -10.75 3.33
CA ALA A 321 -7.65 -11.96 3.46
C ALA A 321 -6.61 -11.86 4.58
N SER A 322 -5.91 -10.73 4.70
CA SER A 322 -4.95 -10.52 5.78
C SER A 322 -5.63 -10.53 7.14
N GLY A 323 -6.75 -9.81 7.31
CA GLY A 323 -7.49 -9.74 8.56
C GLY A 323 -8.01 -11.10 9.03
N LEU A 324 -8.60 -11.87 8.11
CA LEU A 324 -9.16 -13.19 8.41
C LEU A 324 -8.06 -14.21 8.76
N VAL A 325 -6.95 -14.23 8.01
CA VAL A 325 -5.82 -15.13 8.27
C VAL A 325 -5.16 -14.80 9.60
N ILE A 326 -4.93 -13.52 9.88
CA ILE A 326 -4.30 -13.06 11.13
C ILE A 326 -5.21 -13.33 12.32
N TRP A 327 -6.53 -13.20 12.17
CA TRP A 327 -7.48 -13.58 13.21
C TRP A 327 -7.37 -15.06 13.58
N ILE A 328 -7.44 -15.96 12.58
CA ILE A 328 -7.29 -17.41 12.80
C ILE A 328 -5.94 -17.72 13.47
N ALA A 329 -4.87 -17.08 13.00
CA ALA A 329 -3.52 -17.24 13.56
C ALA A 329 -3.46 -16.81 15.03
N MET A 330 -4.06 -15.67 15.36
CA MET A 330 -4.02 -15.10 16.69
C MET A 330 -4.82 -15.93 17.68
N GLU A 331 -5.99 -16.45 17.29
CA GLU A 331 -6.77 -17.36 18.12
C GLU A 331 -5.99 -18.65 18.44
N ALA A 332 -5.38 -19.25 17.42
CA ALA A 332 -4.57 -20.45 17.60
C ALA A 332 -3.35 -20.19 18.49
N LEU A 333 -2.64 -19.08 18.25
CA LEU A 333 -1.49 -18.67 19.04
C LEU A 333 -1.87 -18.40 20.49
N ILE A 334 -2.98 -17.69 20.74
CA ILE A 334 -3.45 -17.39 22.09
C ILE A 334 -3.78 -18.68 22.84
N ASN A 335 -4.56 -19.58 22.24
CA ASN A 335 -4.90 -20.86 22.88
C ASN A 335 -3.64 -21.66 23.26
N MET A 336 -2.72 -21.86 22.30
CA MET A 336 -1.50 -22.63 22.54
C MET A 336 -0.58 -21.97 23.58
N ALA A 337 -0.41 -20.64 23.51
CA ALA A 337 0.42 -19.89 24.45
C ALA A 337 -0.12 -19.93 25.88
N VAL A 338 -1.45 -19.94 26.06
CA VAL A 338 -2.07 -20.10 27.38
C VAL A 338 -1.78 -21.49 27.96
N MET A 339 -1.86 -22.55 27.13
CA MET A 339 -1.59 -23.91 27.57
C MET A 339 -0.14 -24.14 28.00
N VAL A 340 0.82 -23.40 27.43
CA VAL A 340 2.22 -23.42 27.85
C VAL A 340 2.58 -22.31 28.85
N GLY A 341 1.59 -21.59 29.40
CA GLY A 341 1.80 -20.57 30.44
C GLY A 341 2.53 -19.29 29.99
N LEU A 342 2.57 -19.01 28.67
CA LEU A 342 3.16 -17.78 28.13
C LEU A 342 2.19 -16.60 28.14
N MET A 343 0.88 -16.86 28.27
CA MET A 343 -0.16 -15.83 28.38
C MET A 343 -1.16 -16.16 29.49
N PRO A 344 -1.81 -15.14 30.09
CA PRO A 344 -2.84 -15.36 31.10
C PRO A 344 -4.03 -16.11 30.51
N PHE A 345 -4.71 -16.90 31.33
CA PHE A 345 -5.79 -17.76 30.87
C PHE A 345 -6.86 -17.01 30.06
N ALA A 346 -7.02 -17.42 28.79
CA ALA A 346 -8.01 -16.96 27.85
C ALA A 346 -8.86 -18.17 27.41
N GLY A 347 -10.18 -18.07 27.55
CA GLY A 347 -11.11 -19.16 27.21
C GLY A 347 -11.43 -19.20 25.73
N ASN A 348 -10.40 -19.39 24.89
CA ASN A 348 -10.53 -19.42 23.43
C ASN A 348 -10.41 -20.85 22.92
N ALA A 349 -11.29 -21.22 22.01
CA ALA A 349 -11.19 -22.47 21.27
C ALA A 349 -10.06 -22.41 20.23
N LEU A 350 -9.34 -23.52 20.04
CA LEU A 350 -8.34 -23.69 19.00
C LEU A 350 -9.06 -23.88 17.63
N PRO A 351 -8.92 -22.94 16.67
CA PRO A 351 -9.67 -22.99 15.41
C PRO A 351 -9.53 -24.30 14.65
N PHE A 352 -10.62 -24.89 14.15
CA PHE A 352 -10.66 -26.19 13.44
C PHE A 352 -10.39 -27.45 14.30
N VAL A 353 -9.84 -27.31 15.51
CA VAL A 353 -9.42 -28.45 16.34
C VAL A 353 -10.32 -28.63 17.56
N SER A 354 -10.55 -27.58 18.35
CA SER A 354 -11.38 -27.63 19.55
C SER A 354 -12.86 -27.85 19.26
N ALA A 355 -13.59 -28.43 20.23
CA ALA A 355 -15.05 -28.43 20.23
C ALA A 355 -15.59 -27.00 20.28
N GLY A 356 -16.47 -26.67 19.34
CA GLY A 356 -17.07 -25.33 19.28
C GLY A 356 -17.79 -25.08 17.97
N GLY A 357 -19.10 -25.34 17.94
CA GLY A 357 -19.90 -25.22 16.71
C GLY A 357 -19.84 -23.83 16.08
N SER A 358 -20.01 -22.77 16.88
CA SER A 358 -19.91 -21.39 16.37
C SER A 358 -18.53 -21.05 15.82
N ASN A 359 -17.48 -21.38 16.58
CA ASN A 359 -16.10 -21.09 16.18
C ASN A 359 -15.73 -21.84 14.90
N LEU A 360 -16.12 -23.12 14.78
CA LEU A 360 -15.88 -23.90 13.56
C LEU A 360 -16.61 -23.30 12.35
N VAL A 361 -17.89 -22.95 12.49
CA VAL A 361 -18.66 -22.36 11.39
C VAL A 361 -18.09 -21.00 10.97
N THR A 362 -17.73 -20.12 11.92
CA THR A 362 -17.21 -18.77 11.60
C THR A 362 -15.81 -18.83 11.00
N THR A 363 -14.95 -19.73 11.46
CA THR A 363 -13.60 -19.93 10.90
C THR A 363 -13.64 -20.58 9.51
N LEU A 364 -14.57 -21.51 9.27
CA LEU A 364 -14.84 -22.05 7.93
C LEU A 364 -15.45 -20.99 7.00
N ALA A 365 -16.35 -20.14 7.51
CA ALA A 365 -16.88 -19.01 6.75
C ALA A 365 -15.77 -18.03 6.32
N ALA A 366 -14.84 -17.72 7.22
CA ALA A 366 -13.65 -16.92 6.93
C ALA A 366 -12.81 -17.54 5.80
N LEU A 367 -12.59 -18.86 5.84
CA LEU A 367 -11.89 -19.58 4.76
C LEU A 367 -12.65 -19.54 3.43
N GLY A 368 -13.97 -19.63 3.45
CA GLY A 368 -14.81 -19.45 2.26
C GLY A 368 -14.52 -18.10 1.58
N ILE A 369 -14.44 -17.01 2.35
CA ILE A 369 -14.10 -15.68 1.84
C ILE A 369 -12.66 -15.64 1.30
N ILE A 370 -11.69 -16.25 2.00
CA ILE A 370 -10.29 -16.31 1.53
C ILE A 370 -10.19 -17.08 0.20
N PHE A 371 -10.91 -18.19 0.05
CA PHE A 371 -10.97 -18.93 -1.20
C PHE A 371 -11.65 -18.13 -2.32
N ASN A 372 -12.70 -17.36 -2.01
CA ASN A 372 -13.31 -16.46 -2.99
C ASN A 372 -12.29 -15.45 -3.53
N ILE A 373 -11.50 -14.84 -2.65
CA ILE A 373 -10.43 -13.89 -3.03
C ILE A 373 -9.36 -14.59 -3.87
N SER A 374 -8.91 -15.78 -3.44
CA SER A 374 -7.93 -16.57 -4.18
C SER A 374 -8.39 -16.93 -5.59
N ARG A 375 -9.68 -17.20 -5.79
CA ARG A 375 -10.26 -17.57 -7.09
C ARG A 375 -10.32 -16.40 -8.06
N GLN A 376 -10.48 -15.19 -7.53
CA GLN A 376 -10.54 -13.96 -8.33
C GLN A 376 -9.14 -13.41 -8.66
N ALA A 377 -8.08 -13.91 -8.02
CA ALA A 377 -6.70 -13.57 -8.35
C ALA A 377 -6.29 -14.25 -9.68
N GLY A 378 -6.29 -13.51 -10.78
CA GLY A 378 -5.73 -13.99 -12.06
C GLY A 378 -4.20 -14.05 -12.05
N ASP A 379 -3.60 -14.70 -13.06
CA ASP A 379 -2.14 -14.81 -13.27
C ASP A 379 -1.41 -13.44 -13.44
N GLY A 380 -2.16 -12.34 -13.43
CA GLY A 380 -1.62 -10.99 -13.31
C GLY A 380 -1.10 -10.74 -11.91
N THR A 381 0.18 -11.02 -11.70
CA THR A 381 0.94 -10.49 -10.57
C THR A 381 0.68 -9.00 -10.44
N ILE A 382 0.13 -8.57 -9.30
CA ILE A 382 0.35 -7.21 -8.79
C ILE A 382 1.85 -6.94 -8.96
N SER A 383 2.20 -5.89 -9.70
CA SER A 383 3.61 -5.51 -9.84
C SER A 383 4.15 -5.26 -8.42
N ASP A 384 5.34 -5.77 -8.14
CA ASP A 384 6.01 -5.62 -6.84
C ASP A 384 6.13 -4.16 -6.36
N GLU A 385 5.76 -3.15 -7.17
CA GLU A 385 5.67 -1.74 -6.78
C GLU A 385 4.50 -1.40 -5.85
N GLU A 386 3.39 -2.14 -5.88
CA GLU A 386 2.19 -1.85 -5.08
C GLU A 386 2.39 -2.19 -3.58
N TRP A 387 3.22 -3.20 -3.28
CA TRP A 387 3.64 -3.54 -1.90
C TRP A 387 4.74 -2.61 -1.36
N ARG A 388 5.52 -1.96 -2.24
CA ARG A 388 6.70 -1.15 -1.87
C ARG A 388 6.34 0.21 -1.28
N SER A 389 5.11 0.68 -1.48
CA SER A 389 4.60 1.92 -0.87
C SER A 389 4.31 1.76 0.63
N TYR A 390 4.07 0.54 1.12
CA TYR A 390 3.67 0.27 2.52
C TYR A 390 4.81 -0.11 3.46
N SER A 391 5.96 -0.57 2.96
CA SER A 391 7.13 -0.90 3.81
C SER A 391 7.99 0.31 4.21
N ALA A 392 7.59 1.54 3.86
CA ALA A 392 8.37 2.76 4.10
C ALA A 392 8.35 3.26 5.55
N VAL A 393 7.81 2.49 6.51
CA VAL A 393 7.77 2.89 7.93
C VAL A 393 8.29 1.79 8.85
N ALA A 394 9.56 1.40 8.66
CA ALA A 394 10.32 0.69 9.69
C ALA A 394 11.56 1.51 10.03
N ASN A 395 11.36 2.59 10.80
CA ASN A 395 12.45 3.33 11.43
C ASN A 395 12.71 2.72 12.81
N LEU A 396 13.34 1.53 12.84
CA LEU A 396 13.88 0.97 14.08
C LEU A 396 15.26 1.60 14.31
N ARG A 397 15.25 2.79 14.91
CA ARG A 397 16.47 3.44 15.40
C ARG A 397 16.38 3.61 16.91
N TRP A 398 16.52 2.50 17.61
CA TRP A 398 16.87 2.49 19.02
C TRP A 398 18.28 1.90 19.15
N TRP A 399 19.10 2.55 19.98
CA TRP A 399 20.54 2.34 20.21
C TRP A 399 21.52 3.00 19.23
N ASN A 400 22.01 4.20 19.61
CA ASN A 400 23.42 4.38 19.95
C ASN A 400 23.62 5.68 20.74
N GLY A 401 23.91 5.50 22.03
CA GLY A 401 24.36 6.54 22.94
C GLY A 401 25.80 6.96 22.66
N ARG A 402 26.18 8.02 23.39
CA ARG A 402 27.46 8.76 23.42
C ARG A 402 27.61 9.85 22.36
N ARG A 403 27.17 11.05 22.78
CA ARG A 403 27.66 12.34 22.28
C ARG A 403 29.18 12.39 22.47
N SER A 404 29.94 12.50 21.38
CA SER A 404 31.21 13.22 21.38
C SER A 404 31.02 14.50 20.58
N LEU A 405 31.25 15.65 21.23
CA LEU A 405 31.25 16.96 20.61
C LEU A 405 32.42 17.05 19.62
N SER A 406 32.14 17.30 18.34
CA SER A 406 33.16 17.73 17.39
C SER A 406 33.29 19.25 17.42
N ARG A 407 34.53 19.70 17.68
CA ARG A 407 35.00 21.08 17.78
C ARG A 407 34.51 22.02 16.66
N THR A 408 34.25 23.26 17.08
CA THR A 408 34.02 24.46 16.28
C THR A 408 35.11 24.67 15.22
N ARG A 409 34.72 24.70 13.95
CA ARG A 409 35.57 25.21 12.86
C ARG A 409 35.21 26.67 12.62
N ARG A 410 36.18 27.56 12.88
CA ARG A 410 36.15 29.01 12.64
C ARG A 410 35.61 29.34 11.24
N SER A 411 34.51 30.09 11.17
CA SER A 411 34.19 30.89 9.99
C SER A 411 35.07 32.14 10.01
N ARG A 412 35.72 32.44 8.87
CA ARG A 412 36.34 33.75 8.63
C ARG A 412 35.22 34.72 8.29
N SER A 413 35.12 35.76 9.08
CA SER A 413 34.25 36.92 8.91
C SER A 413 34.58 37.65 7.60
N VAL A 414 33.57 37.89 6.77
CA VAL A 414 33.60 38.97 5.78
C VAL A 414 32.89 40.14 6.43
N GLU A 415 33.65 41.21 6.64
CA GLU A 415 33.21 42.47 7.22
C GLU A 415 32.10 43.11 6.38
N LYS A 416 31.05 43.57 7.08
CA LYS A 416 30.15 44.61 6.61
C LYS A 416 30.85 45.94 6.79
N THR A 417 31.03 46.69 5.72
CA THR A 417 31.26 48.13 5.80
C THR A 417 30.08 48.87 5.17
N ALA A 418 29.45 49.62 6.07
CA ALA A 418 28.58 50.78 5.95
C ALA A 418 28.08 51.26 4.58
N SER A 419 26.78 51.54 4.62
CA SER A 419 26.04 52.55 3.88
C SER A 419 26.73 53.91 3.77
N GLU A 420 26.79 54.45 2.55
CA GLU A 420 26.78 55.88 2.26
C GLU A 420 26.06 56.07 0.92
N GLY A 421 25.14 57.03 0.87
CA GLY A 421 24.30 57.30 -0.29
C GLY A 421 25.02 58.13 -1.35
N LEU A 422 24.57 57.99 -2.60
CA LEU A 422 24.68 59.04 -3.60
C LEU A 422 23.53 58.90 -4.61
N GLN A 423 22.81 59.99 -4.82
CA GLN A 423 22.01 60.22 -6.03
C GLN A 423 22.94 60.39 -7.24
N VAL A 424 22.38 60.19 -8.45
CA VAL A 424 22.71 60.77 -9.79
C VAL A 424 22.34 59.69 -10.83
N GLU A 425 21.21 59.83 -11.53
CA GLU A 425 21.03 60.52 -12.82
C GLU A 425 21.39 59.62 -14.03
N GLY A 426 20.51 59.60 -15.02
CA GLY A 426 20.54 58.63 -16.11
C GLY A 426 21.64 58.85 -17.14
N SER A 427 22.07 57.77 -17.79
CA SER A 427 22.53 57.78 -19.19
C SER A 427 22.77 56.36 -19.71
N ASN A 428 22.31 56.16 -20.95
CA ASN A 428 22.81 55.25 -21.98
C ASN A 428 22.98 53.75 -21.66
N VAL A 429 21.94 52.99 -22.02
CA VAL A 429 22.05 51.55 -22.28
C VAL A 429 22.65 51.38 -23.69
N GLU A 430 23.97 51.32 -23.78
CA GLU A 430 24.63 50.72 -24.94
C GLU A 430 24.54 49.19 -24.86
N HIS A 431 24.25 48.58 -26.01
CA HIS A 431 24.11 47.15 -26.22
C HIS A 431 25.40 46.38 -25.87
N LEU A 432 25.53 45.95 -24.61
CA LEU A 432 26.45 44.87 -24.25
C LEU A 432 25.78 43.54 -24.58
N GLN A 433 26.20 42.94 -25.70
CA GLN A 433 25.93 41.52 -25.95
C GLN A 433 26.55 40.70 -24.80
N PRO A 434 25.82 39.76 -24.18
CA PRO A 434 26.37 38.95 -23.11
C PRO A 434 27.49 38.06 -23.66
N SER A 435 28.65 38.14 -23.01
CA SER A 435 29.83 37.34 -23.28
C SER A 435 29.52 35.84 -23.16
N THR A 436 29.44 35.18 -24.32
CA THR A 436 29.27 33.72 -24.41
C THR A 436 30.54 33.04 -23.90
N PHE A 437 30.47 32.36 -22.74
CA PHE A 437 31.51 31.42 -22.35
C PHE A 437 31.63 30.34 -23.44
N GLN A 438 32.79 30.23 -24.08
CA GLN A 438 33.04 29.17 -25.04
C GLN A 438 33.21 27.84 -24.29
N PRO A 439 32.43 26.79 -24.59
CA PRO A 439 32.47 25.49 -23.91
C PRO A 439 33.71 24.66 -24.32
N ALA A 440 34.88 25.28 -24.44
CA ALA A 440 36.06 24.65 -25.02
C ALA A 440 36.71 23.57 -24.12
N ASN A 441 36.39 23.52 -22.82
CA ASN A 441 37.05 22.62 -21.86
C ASN A 441 36.08 21.85 -20.92
N LEU A 442 34.78 21.74 -21.23
CA LEU A 442 33.85 20.98 -20.38
C LEU A 442 33.95 19.48 -20.68
N GLN A 443 34.56 18.71 -19.76
CA GLN A 443 34.53 17.25 -19.82
C GLN A 443 33.33 16.72 -19.03
N THR A 444 32.49 15.92 -19.68
CA THR A 444 31.31 15.31 -19.03
C THR A 444 31.42 13.79 -19.03
N LEU A 445 31.13 13.20 -17.86
CA LEU A 445 31.04 11.77 -17.67
C LEU A 445 29.68 11.44 -17.06
N TRP A 446 28.87 10.66 -17.77
CA TRP A 446 27.63 10.12 -17.23
C TRP A 446 27.90 8.81 -16.49
N VAL A 447 27.34 8.69 -15.29
CA VAL A 447 27.40 7.47 -14.51
C VAL A 447 26.00 6.92 -14.32
N GLY A 448 25.72 5.77 -14.93
CA GLY A 448 24.41 5.11 -14.95
C GLY A 448 24.42 3.72 -14.35
N GLY A 449 23.24 3.08 -14.32
CA GLY A 449 23.09 1.70 -13.88
C GLY A 449 23.57 0.75 -14.96
N GLU A 450 24.06 -0.43 -14.55
CA GLU A 450 24.38 -1.50 -15.48
C GLU A 450 23.10 -2.00 -16.19
N GLY A 451 23.04 -1.91 -17.52
CA GLY A 451 21.88 -2.31 -18.33
C GLY A 451 20.70 -1.33 -18.33
N GLY A 452 20.92 -0.08 -17.93
CA GLY A 452 19.88 0.97 -17.95
C GLY A 452 19.61 1.55 -19.34
N MET A 453 18.39 2.02 -19.59
CA MET A 453 18.00 2.69 -20.85
C MET A 453 18.80 3.98 -21.10
N GLU A 454 19.39 4.58 -20.06
CA GLU A 454 20.22 5.77 -20.16
C GLU A 454 21.48 5.56 -20.98
N GLU A 455 22.03 4.34 -21.07
CA GLU A 455 23.29 4.09 -21.77
C GLU A 455 23.16 4.41 -23.26
N GLU A 456 22.07 3.96 -23.90
CA GLU A 456 21.83 4.24 -25.31
C GLU A 456 21.58 5.73 -25.57
N LEU A 457 20.83 6.40 -24.68
CA LEU A 457 20.51 7.82 -24.82
C LEU A 457 21.76 8.70 -24.70
N VAL A 458 22.61 8.42 -23.71
CA VAL A 458 23.83 9.19 -23.44
C VAL A 458 24.87 8.99 -24.54
N LYS A 459 25.02 7.76 -25.04
CA LYS A 459 25.95 7.46 -26.14
C LYS A 459 25.56 8.15 -27.44
N ARG A 460 24.25 8.29 -27.72
CA ARG A 460 23.75 9.05 -28.90
C ARG A 460 24.12 10.52 -28.85
N GLU A 461 24.17 11.11 -27.65
CA GLU A 461 24.59 12.50 -27.43
C GLU A 461 26.12 12.68 -27.34
N GLY A 462 26.91 11.61 -27.58
CA GLY A 462 28.38 11.68 -27.56
C GLY A 462 29.00 11.85 -26.18
N ILE A 463 28.25 11.61 -25.10
CA ILE A 463 28.74 11.74 -23.71
C ILE A 463 29.37 10.41 -23.27
N ALA A 464 30.52 10.47 -22.58
CA ALA A 464 31.17 9.28 -22.03
C ALA A 464 30.28 8.63 -20.97
N PHE A 465 30.18 7.29 -20.98
CA PHE A 465 29.35 6.52 -20.05
C PHE A 465 30.18 5.54 -19.23
N ARG A 466 29.92 5.48 -17.92
CA ARG A 466 30.40 4.42 -17.02
C ARG A 466 29.22 3.84 -16.25
N SER A 467 29.20 2.53 -16.07
CA SER A 467 28.18 1.86 -15.27
C SER A 467 28.65 1.65 -13.84
N VAL A 468 27.72 1.75 -12.89
CA VAL A 468 27.94 1.33 -11.50
C VAL A 468 26.89 0.27 -11.14
N PRO A 469 27.29 -0.85 -10.51
CA PRO A 469 26.34 -1.81 -10.00
C PRO A 469 25.56 -1.15 -8.86
N ALA A 470 24.27 -1.00 -9.06
CA ALA A 470 23.38 -0.46 -8.06
C ALA A 470 22.15 -1.34 -7.93
N ALA A 471 21.63 -1.43 -6.71
CA ALA A 471 20.42 -2.18 -6.41
C ALA A 471 19.55 -1.34 -5.49
N GLY A 472 18.24 -1.39 -5.68
CA GLY A 472 17.31 -0.85 -4.71
C GLY A 472 17.46 -1.61 -3.38
N VAL A 473 17.77 -0.89 -2.30
CA VAL A 473 17.69 -1.41 -0.92
C VAL A 473 16.30 -1.20 -0.32
N HIS A 474 15.50 -0.37 -0.95
CA HIS A 474 14.13 -0.09 -0.54
C HIS A 474 13.18 -0.87 -1.44
N GLY A 475 12.28 -1.65 -0.84
CA GLY A 475 11.25 -2.40 -1.55
C GLY A 475 11.63 -3.81 -2.04
N VAL A 476 12.81 -4.30 -1.70
CA VAL A 476 13.28 -5.63 -2.08
C VAL A 476 13.05 -6.63 -0.96
N GLY A 477 12.65 -7.87 -1.30
CA GLY A 477 12.38 -8.90 -0.31
C GLY A 477 13.59 -9.18 0.60
N LEU A 478 13.34 -9.53 1.86
CA LEU A 478 14.37 -9.81 2.89
C LEU A 478 15.46 -10.80 2.42
N ARG A 479 15.14 -11.71 1.50
CA ARG A 479 16.10 -12.65 0.88
C ARG A 479 17.06 -11.99 -0.12
N ALA A 480 16.62 -10.94 -0.82
CA ALA A 480 17.43 -10.18 -1.77
C ALA A 480 18.25 -9.07 -1.08
N LEU A 481 17.89 -8.71 0.16
CA LEU A 481 18.53 -7.62 0.90
C LEU A 481 20.05 -7.82 1.12
N PRO A 482 20.56 -9.01 1.52
CA PRO A 482 22.00 -9.23 1.65
C PRO A 482 22.73 -9.08 0.30
N GLY A 483 22.14 -9.62 -0.77
CA GLY A 483 22.67 -9.49 -2.13
C GLY A 483 22.68 -8.04 -2.62
N ASN A 484 21.65 -7.26 -2.29
CA ASN A 484 21.55 -5.85 -2.68
C ASN A 484 22.49 -4.96 -1.87
N ILE A 485 22.70 -5.24 -0.58
CA ILE A 485 23.73 -4.59 0.22
C ILE A 485 25.11 -4.87 -0.37
N ALA A 486 25.42 -6.13 -0.69
CA ALA A 486 26.69 -6.48 -1.34
C ALA A 486 26.88 -5.77 -2.69
N LYS A 487 25.83 -5.70 -3.52
CA LYS A 487 25.84 -4.93 -4.78
C LYS A 487 26.08 -3.44 -4.54
N LEU A 488 25.44 -2.82 -3.54
CA LEU A 488 25.67 -1.41 -3.20
C LEU A 488 27.07 -1.16 -2.67
N THR A 489 27.63 -2.06 -1.85
CA THR A 489 29.02 -1.95 -1.39
C THR A 489 29.99 -2.02 -2.57
N ARG A 490 29.77 -2.94 -3.52
CA ARG A 490 30.52 -2.96 -4.79
C ARG A 490 30.32 -1.68 -5.58
N GLY A 491 29.10 -1.16 -5.65
CA GLY A 491 28.78 0.11 -6.31
C GLY A 491 29.54 1.29 -5.71
N VAL A 492 29.71 1.35 -4.39
CA VAL A 492 30.50 2.41 -3.73
C VAL A 492 31.98 2.28 -4.07
N ILE A 493 32.52 1.04 -4.11
CA ILE A 493 33.91 0.79 -4.48
C ILE A 493 34.16 1.23 -5.93
N GLU A 494 33.28 0.86 -6.85
CA GLU A 494 33.38 1.24 -8.26
C GLU A 494 33.21 2.74 -8.44
N SER A 495 32.25 3.35 -7.74
CA SER A 495 32.08 4.81 -7.72
C SER A 495 33.36 5.52 -7.27
N ARG A 496 34.07 5.00 -6.25
CA ARG A 496 35.36 5.58 -5.83
C ARG A 496 36.44 5.47 -6.90
N ARG A 497 36.48 4.38 -7.68
CA ARG A 497 37.41 4.23 -8.81
C ARG A 497 37.10 5.27 -9.88
N ILE A 498 35.84 5.36 -10.29
CA ILE A 498 35.38 6.35 -11.28
C ILE A 498 35.76 7.77 -10.83
N LEU A 499 35.48 8.13 -9.58
CA LEU A 499 35.81 9.46 -9.06
C LEU A 499 37.33 9.72 -9.00
N ARG A 500 38.14 8.71 -8.69
CA ARG A 500 39.60 8.83 -8.68
C ARG A 500 40.18 9.00 -10.10
N ASP A 501 39.59 8.30 -11.06
CA ASP A 501 40.07 8.26 -12.44
C ASP A 501 39.61 9.51 -13.21
N PHE A 502 38.35 9.94 -13.03
CA PHE A 502 37.76 11.12 -13.70
C PHE A 502 38.08 12.44 -12.99
N LYS A 503 38.19 12.44 -11.65
CA LYS A 503 38.46 13.63 -10.81
C LYS A 503 37.51 14.81 -11.09
N PRO A 504 36.19 14.65 -10.89
CA PRO A 504 35.23 15.71 -11.17
C PRO A 504 35.36 16.88 -10.19
N ASP A 505 35.22 18.11 -10.69
CA ASP A 505 35.12 19.33 -9.88
C ASP A 505 33.75 19.47 -9.21
N VAL A 506 32.69 18.96 -9.86
CA VAL A 506 31.31 18.99 -9.36
C VAL A 506 30.53 17.74 -9.78
N LEU A 507 29.63 17.29 -8.92
CA LEU A 507 28.69 16.19 -9.20
C LEU A 507 27.29 16.73 -9.46
N PHE A 508 26.61 16.16 -10.46
CA PHE A 508 25.22 16.47 -10.78
C PHE A 508 24.35 15.22 -10.64
N PHE A 509 23.30 15.30 -9.83
CA PHE A 509 22.34 14.21 -9.63
C PHE A 509 20.95 14.60 -10.13
N THR A 510 20.33 13.73 -10.95
CA THR A 510 18.97 13.92 -11.47
C THR A 510 17.96 12.89 -10.93
N GLY A 511 18.43 11.93 -10.10
CA GLY A 511 17.59 10.94 -9.43
C GLY A 511 18.09 9.50 -9.54
N GLY A 512 17.25 8.55 -9.15
CA GLY A 512 17.54 7.12 -9.20
C GLY A 512 18.35 6.58 -8.02
N PHE A 513 18.16 5.30 -7.68
CA PHE A 513 18.93 4.63 -6.63
C PHE A 513 20.40 4.37 -7.03
N VAL A 514 20.70 4.44 -8.32
CA VAL A 514 22.06 4.34 -8.87
C VAL A 514 22.96 5.48 -8.39
N ALA A 515 22.40 6.65 -8.13
CA ALA A 515 23.16 7.80 -7.64
C ALA A 515 23.61 7.65 -6.17
N ALA A 516 22.99 6.75 -5.39
CA ALA A 516 23.28 6.64 -3.96
C ALA A 516 24.72 6.18 -3.65
N PRO A 517 25.26 5.11 -4.29
CA PRO A 517 26.68 4.77 -4.18
C PRO A 517 27.63 5.91 -4.54
N MET A 518 27.32 6.65 -5.61
CA MET A 518 28.12 7.77 -6.07
C MET A 518 28.13 8.92 -5.07
N ALA A 519 26.97 9.30 -4.53
CA ALA A 519 26.86 10.33 -3.50
C ALA A 519 27.60 9.96 -2.21
N VAL A 520 27.61 8.68 -1.83
CA VAL A 520 28.38 8.20 -0.67
C VAL A 520 29.89 8.23 -0.95
N ALA A 521 30.31 7.81 -2.15
CA ALA A 521 31.71 7.81 -2.55
C ALA A 521 32.28 9.24 -2.71
N GLY A 522 31.49 10.16 -3.26
CA GLY A 522 31.84 11.54 -3.59
C GLY A 522 31.47 12.58 -2.54
N ARG A 523 31.30 12.19 -1.27
CA ARG A 523 30.81 13.07 -0.19
C ARG A 523 31.62 14.37 0.01
N ASN A 524 32.86 14.42 -0.46
CA ASN A 524 33.75 15.58 -0.36
C ASN A 524 33.81 16.42 -1.64
N ILE A 525 33.03 16.07 -2.67
CA ILE A 525 32.99 16.76 -3.96
C ILE A 525 31.72 17.62 -4.00
N PRO A 526 31.81 18.91 -4.41
CA PRO A 526 30.65 19.78 -4.54
C PRO A 526 29.53 19.13 -5.35
N THR A 527 28.30 19.20 -4.86
CA THR A 527 27.18 18.46 -5.45
C THR A 527 25.94 19.32 -5.66
N VAL A 528 25.40 19.28 -6.88
CA VAL A 528 24.07 19.79 -7.24
C VAL A 528 23.10 18.62 -7.43
N LEU A 529 21.94 18.70 -6.78
CA LEU A 529 20.81 17.80 -7.00
C LEU A 529 19.71 18.53 -7.76
N TYR A 530 19.11 17.88 -8.75
CA TYR A 530 17.87 18.34 -9.39
C TYR A 530 16.70 17.44 -9.01
N VAL A 531 15.60 18.08 -8.60
CA VAL A 531 14.37 17.43 -8.13
C VAL A 531 13.24 17.79 -9.10
N PRO A 532 12.84 16.85 -9.98
CA PRO A 532 11.90 17.13 -11.05
C PRO A 532 10.44 17.23 -10.57
N ASP A 533 9.98 16.29 -9.74
CA ASP A 533 8.65 16.30 -9.13
C ASP A 533 8.58 17.24 -7.91
N ILE A 534 7.40 17.79 -7.63
CA ILE A 534 7.21 18.71 -6.49
C ILE A 534 7.43 17.97 -5.17
N GLU A 535 6.86 16.77 -5.03
CA GLU A 535 7.19 15.89 -3.92
C GLU A 535 8.37 14.97 -4.30
N PRO A 536 9.54 15.08 -3.65
CA PRO A 536 10.68 14.25 -3.97
C PRO A 536 10.47 12.79 -3.54
N GLY A 537 10.84 11.86 -4.42
CA GLY A 537 10.97 10.44 -4.09
C GLY A 537 12.06 10.16 -3.04
N LEU A 538 12.05 8.96 -2.47
CA LEU A 538 12.98 8.58 -1.39
C LEU A 538 14.46 8.68 -1.80
N ALA A 539 14.80 8.31 -3.03
CA ALA A 539 16.17 8.43 -3.54
C ALA A 539 16.63 9.91 -3.53
N LEU A 540 15.79 10.83 -4.01
CA LEU A 540 16.08 12.26 -4.02
C LEU A 540 16.19 12.83 -2.59
N LYS A 541 15.30 12.42 -1.67
CA LYS A 541 15.39 12.78 -0.24
C LYS A 541 16.67 12.26 0.44
N PHE A 542 17.15 11.09 0.02
CA PHE A 542 18.43 10.57 0.49
C PHE A 542 19.58 11.42 -0.06
N LEU A 543 19.63 11.63 -1.37
CA LEU A 543 20.66 12.39 -2.08
C LEU A 543 20.75 13.85 -1.60
N SER A 544 19.64 14.47 -1.22
CA SER A 544 19.63 15.85 -0.72
C SER A 544 20.47 16.03 0.55
N ASN A 545 20.70 14.97 1.32
CA ASN A 545 21.59 15.03 2.49
C ASN A 545 23.09 15.11 2.13
N PHE A 546 23.43 14.71 0.90
CA PHE A 546 24.77 14.73 0.34
C PHE A 546 24.98 15.88 -0.64
N SER A 547 23.96 16.72 -0.86
CA SER A 547 23.99 17.82 -1.82
C SER A 547 24.27 19.15 -1.13
N ASP A 548 25.08 19.98 -1.79
CA ASP A 548 25.36 21.35 -1.35
C ASP A 548 24.26 22.30 -1.83
N VAL A 549 23.79 22.10 -3.07
CA VAL A 549 22.68 22.82 -3.68
C VAL A 549 21.61 21.85 -4.17
N VAL A 550 20.36 22.14 -3.87
CA VAL A 550 19.19 21.39 -4.35
C VAL A 550 18.36 22.31 -5.24
N THR A 551 18.31 22.00 -6.52
CA THR A 551 17.49 22.68 -7.51
C THR A 551 16.14 21.99 -7.65
N VAL A 552 15.05 22.76 -7.61
CA VAL A 552 13.67 22.24 -7.61
C VAL A 552 12.85 22.87 -8.72
N THR A 553 11.90 22.10 -9.28
CA THR A 553 10.99 22.60 -10.32
C THR A 553 10.06 23.71 -9.82
N ALA A 554 9.42 23.52 -8.66
CA ALA A 554 8.46 24.48 -8.13
C ALA A 554 8.78 24.92 -6.70
N PRO A 555 8.39 26.15 -6.28
CA PRO A 555 8.58 26.64 -4.92
C PRO A 555 7.96 25.72 -3.85
N ASP A 556 6.83 25.11 -4.16
CA ASP A 556 6.10 24.17 -3.29
C ASP A 556 6.93 22.97 -2.85
N SER A 557 7.99 22.62 -3.60
CA SER A 557 8.88 21.52 -3.26
C SER A 557 9.62 21.78 -1.94
N LYS A 558 9.79 23.06 -1.55
CA LYS A 558 10.51 23.46 -0.33
C LYS A 558 9.95 22.80 0.94
N LYS A 559 8.64 22.54 1.02
CA LYS A 559 7.99 21.95 2.19
C LYS A 559 8.44 20.51 2.50
N TYR A 560 9.09 19.83 1.55
CA TYR A 560 9.55 18.45 1.69
C TYR A 560 11.00 18.31 2.15
N PHE A 561 11.70 19.42 2.37
CA PHE A 561 13.10 19.46 2.75
C PHE A 561 13.29 20.21 4.08
N SER A 562 14.26 19.78 4.88
CA SER A 562 14.56 20.38 6.18
C SER A 562 15.58 21.52 6.14
N ARG A 563 16.39 21.60 5.08
CA ARG A 563 17.47 22.59 4.88
C ARG A 563 17.13 23.55 3.75
N LEU A 564 16.30 24.55 4.05
CA LEU A 564 15.74 25.45 3.06
C LEU A 564 16.79 26.36 2.41
N GLU A 565 17.89 26.64 3.11
CA GLU A 565 19.00 27.49 2.66
C GLU A 565 19.75 26.92 1.45
N ARG A 566 19.61 25.62 1.18
CA ARG A 566 20.25 24.93 0.06
C ARG A 566 19.37 24.86 -1.19
N ILE A 567 18.12 25.33 -1.11
CA ILE A 567 17.12 25.09 -2.16
C ILE A 567 17.02 26.29 -3.09
N THR A 568 17.26 26.06 -4.38
CA THR A 568 17.08 27.04 -5.46
C THR A 568 15.94 26.59 -6.36
N VAL A 569 14.96 27.46 -6.60
CA VAL A 569 13.89 27.16 -7.57
C VAL A 569 14.42 27.48 -8.96
N THR A 570 14.55 26.47 -9.81
CA THR A 570 15.08 26.61 -11.17
C THR A 570 14.02 26.40 -12.23
N GLY A 571 12.93 25.69 -11.94
CA GLY A 571 12.02 25.21 -12.98
C GLY A 571 12.44 23.86 -13.56
N TYR A 572 11.69 23.40 -14.55
CA TYR A 572 11.94 22.13 -15.25
C TYR A 572 12.80 22.37 -16.49
N PRO A 573 13.97 21.70 -16.65
CA PRO A 573 14.84 21.88 -17.81
C PRO A 573 14.17 21.32 -19.07
N LEU A 574 14.05 22.17 -20.09
CA LEU A 574 13.43 21.84 -21.36
C LEU A 574 14.48 21.42 -22.38
N ARG A 575 14.09 20.56 -23.32
CA ARG A 575 14.92 20.26 -24.48
C ARG A 575 14.98 21.48 -25.41
N ALA A 576 16.12 21.70 -26.05
CA ALA A 576 16.36 22.90 -26.87
C ALA A 576 15.48 22.95 -28.13
N ASP A 577 15.20 21.78 -28.71
CA ASP A 577 14.36 21.57 -29.89
C ASP A 577 12.91 22.02 -29.70
N LEU A 578 12.36 21.97 -28.48
CA LEU A 578 11.00 22.43 -28.18
C LEU A 578 10.76 23.89 -28.59
N SER A 579 11.79 24.73 -28.52
CA SER A 579 11.71 26.14 -28.89
C SER A 579 11.59 26.41 -30.40
N SER A 580 11.90 25.41 -31.24
CA SER A 580 11.86 25.54 -32.70
C SER A 580 10.44 25.40 -33.28
N TRP A 581 9.51 24.87 -32.48
CA TRP A 581 8.14 24.57 -32.87
C TRP A 581 7.22 25.77 -32.59
N SER A 582 6.59 26.28 -33.65
CA SER A 582 5.43 27.17 -33.58
C SER A 582 4.16 26.40 -33.89
N ARG A 583 3.01 26.95 -33.50
CA ARG A 583 1.71 26.33 -33.78
C ARG A 583 1.51 26.12 -35.28
N GLU A 584 1.90 27.09 -36.11
CA GLU A 584 1.75 27.04 -37.57
C GLU A 584 2.57 25.89 -38.16
N LYS A 585 3.84 25.76 -37.76
CA LYS A 585 4.72 24.65 -38.19
C LYS A 585 4.18 23.29 -37.74
N ALA A 586 3.69 23.22 -36.51
CA ALA A 586 3.16 21.99 -35.94
C ALA A 586 1.83 21.55 -36.61
N THR A 587 0.92 22.49 -36.85
CA THR A 587 -0.32 22.25 -37.61
C THR A 587 -0.01 21.75 -39.02
N GLN A 588 0.97 22.34 -39.71
CA GLN A 588 1.39 21.88 -41.02
C GLN A 588 2.02 20.48 -40.97
N HIS A 589 2.84 20.20 -39.96
CA HIS A 589 3.49 18.89 -39.79
C HIS A 589 2.49 17.74 -39.66
N PHE A 590 1.40 17.94 -38.92
CA PHE A 590 0.34 16.94 -38.75
C PHE A 590 -0.78 17.03 -39.80
N GLY A 591 -0.76 18.05 -40.68
CA GLY A 591 -1.84 18.28 -41.65
C GLY A 591 -3.17 18.68 -41.00
N LEU A 592 -3.12 19.43 -39.89
CA LEU A 592 -4.30 19.83 -39.13
C LEU A 592 -5.00 21.06 -39.74
N ASP A 593 -6.30 21.22 -39.46
CA ASP A 593 -7.07 22.40 -39.86
C ASP A 593 -6.94 23.47 -38.76
N ALA A 594 -6.29 24.58 -39.09
CA ALA A 594 -6.01 25.66 -38.14
C ALA A 594 -7.27 26.31 -37.55
N ALA A 595 -8.44 26.15 -38.18
CA ALA A 595 -9.71 26.68 -37.69
C ALA A 595 -10.35 25.80 -36.60
N LYS A 596 -9.87 24.56 -36.40
CA LYS A 596 -10.44 23.61 -35.43
C LYS A 596 -9.55 23.47 -34.20
N PRO A 597 -10.16 23.23 -33.01
CA PRO A 597 -9.38 22.94 -31.82
C PRO A 597 -8.66 21.60 -31.94
N THR A 598 -7.44 21.51 -31.40
CA THR A 598 -6.66 20.27 -31.35
C THR A 598 -6.52 19.76 -29.92
N LEU A 599 -6.88 18.50 -29.69
CA LEU A 599 -6.71 17.78 -28.43
C LEU A 599 -5.49 16.86 -28.53
N LEU A 600 -4.53 17.01 -27.62
CA LEU A 600 -3.45 16.05 -27.43
C LEU A 600 -3.85 15.05 -26.34
N VAL A 601 -3.71 13.76 -26.62
CA VAL A 601 -3.86 12.68 -25.63
C VAL A 601 -2.52 11.97 -25.51
N THR A 602 -1.98 11.87 -24.29
CA THR A 602 -0.72 11.15 -24.05
C THR A 602 -0.64 10.50 -22.67
N GLY A 603 -0.23 9.23 -22.65
CA GLY A 603 0.00 8.48 -21.42
C GLY A 603 1.41 8.58 -20.84
N GLY A 604 2.32 9.29 -21.51
CA GLY A 604 3.77 9.25 -21.23
C GLY A 604 4.48 8.10 -21.95
N SER A 605 5.76 7.87 -21.66
CA SER A 605 6.64 6.99 -22.45
C SER A 605 6.22 5.52 -22.53
N LYS A 606 5.46 5.01 -21.54
CA LYS A 606 4.93 3.64 -21.53
C LYS A 606 3.48 3.54 -22.02
N GLY A 607 2.81 4.67 -22.26
CA GLY A 607 1.37 4.72 -22.48
C GLY A 607 0.55 4.66 -21.17
N ALA A 608 -0.75 4.98 -21.27
CA ALA A 608 -1.68 4.95 -20.15
C ALA A 608 -2.97 4.27 -20.57
N ARG A 609 -3.07 2.97 -20.28
CA ARG A 609 -4.18 2.13 -20.73
C ARG A 609 -5.57 2.66 -20.39
N SER A 610 -5.78 3.17 -19.17
CA SER A 610 -7.09 3.74 -18.81
C SER A 610 -7.44 4.97 -19.67
N ILE A 611 -6.46 5.84 -19.96
CA ILE A 611 -6.64 6.99 -20.87
C ILE A 611 -6.95 6.50 -22.28
N ASN A 612 -6.16 5.57 -22.79
CA ASN A 612 -6.32 5.01 -24.13
C ASN A 612 -7.72 4.39 -24.29
N THR A 613 -8.17 3.58 -23.35
CA THR A 613 -9.48 2.93 -23.37
C THR A 613 -10.62 3.94 -23.40
N ALA A 614 -10.63 4.93 -22.49
CA ALA A 614 -11.72 5.91 -22.48
C ALA A 614 -11.74 6.80 -23.73
N VAL A 615 -10.57 7.13 -24.28
CA VAL A 615 -10.50 7.87 -25.55
C VAL A 615 -11.04 7.03 -26.70
N LEU A 616 -10.76 5.73 -26.74
CA LEU A 616 -11.32 4.83 -27.76
C LEU A 616 -12.84 4.69 -27.63
N ASN A 617 -13.36 4.55 -26.41
CA ASN A 617 -14.81 4.41 -26.17
C ASN A 617 -15.60 5.66 -26.58
N HIS A 618 -14.97 6.84 -26.50
CA HIS A 618 -15.58 8.13 -26.81
C HIS A 618 -15.01 8.79 -28.07
N LEU A 619 -14.32 8.04 -28.93
CA LEU A 619 -13.49 8.59 -30.00
C LEU A 619 -14.30 9.43 -30.99
N GLU A 620 -15.46 8.95 -31.42
CA GLU A 620 -16.32 9.68 -32.36
C GLU A 620 -16.84 11.00 -31.77
N GLU A 621 -17.23 10.99 -30.49
CA GLU A 621 -17.70 12.20 -29.81
C GLU A 621 -16.57 13.23 -29.67
N LEU A 622 -15.36 12.78 -29.34
CA LEU A 622 -14.17 13.64 -29.28
C LEU A 622 -13.79 14.22 -30.65
N LEU A 623 -13.88 13.44 -31.73
CA LEU A 623 -13.55 13.89 -33.10
C LEU A 623 -14.58 14.87 -33.69
N ASN A 624 -15.81 14.86 -33.15
CA ASN A 624 -16.82 15.86 -33.44
C ASN A 624 -16.53 17.21 -32.76
N ILE A 625 -15.79 17.21 -31.64
CA ILE A 625 -15.43 18.41 -30.89
C ILE A 625 -14.09 18.99 -31.38
N ALA A 626 -13.10 18.13 -31.68
CA ALA A 626 -11.73 18.52 -31.93
C ALA A 626 -11.01 17.55 -32.88
N GLN A 627 -9.87 17.98 -33.43
CA GLN A 627 -8.88 17.07 -34.00
C GLN A 627 -8.07 16.45 -32.87
N VAL A 628 -7.72 15.17 -32.97
CA VAL A 628 -7.08 14.44 -31.87
C VAL A 628 -5.72 13.91 -32.31
N ILE A 629 -4.67 14.33 -31.61
CA ILE A 629 -3.34 13.70 -31.65
C ILE A 629 -3.25 12.73 -30.48
N HIS A 630 -3.15 11.42 -30.74
CA HIS A 630 -3.17 10.39 -29.70
C HIS A 630 -1.85 9.61 -29.66
N ILE A 631 -1.04 9.88 -28.63
CA ILE A 631 0.23 9.20 -28.37
C ILE A 631 -0.02 8.09 -27.34
N THR A 632 -0.18 6.87 -27.83
CA THR A 632 -0.79 5.76 -27.09
C THR A 632 0.19 5.02 -26.20
N GLY A 633 1.47 5.01 -26.57
CA GLY A 633 2.45 4.04 -26.08
C GLY A 633 2.40 2.72 -26.88
N ASN A 634 3.50 1.99 -26.85
CA ASN A 634 3.68 0.76 -27.65
C ASN A 634 2.74 -0.39 -27.26
N LEU A 635 2.30 -0.45 -25.99
CA LEU A 635 1.54 -1.58 -25.46
C LEU A 635 0.10 -1.65 -26.00
N ASP A 636 -0.55 -0.50 -26.16
CA ASP A 636 -1.95 -0.43 -26.63
C ASP A 636 -2.05 -0.08 -28.12
N TRP A 637 -0.91 0.12 -28.80
CA TRP A 637 -0.87 0.51 -30.22
C TRP A 637 -1.70 -0.41 -31.13
N PRO A 638 -1.59 -1.76 -31.05
CA PRO A 638 -2.35 -2.63 -31.95
C PRO A 638 -3.87 -2.45 -31.84
N VAL A 639 -4.36 -2.11 -30.65
CA VAL A 639 -5.79 -1.88 -30.40
C VAL A 639 -6.20 -0.53 -30.99
N VAL A 640 -5.38 0.50 -30.81
CA VAL A 640 -5.66 1.85 -31.28
C VAL A 640 -5.56 1.97 -32.80
N GLU A 641 -4.58 1.31 -33.41
CA GLU A 641 -4.39 1.24 -34.86
C GLU A 641 -5.64 0.64 -35.53
N LYS A 642 -6.10 -0.50 -35.02
CA LYS A 642 -7.34 -1.14 -35.51
C LYS A 642 -8.56 -0.24 -35.35
N ALA A 643 -8.69 0.47 -34.23
CA ALA A 643 -9.80 1.40 -34.03
C ALA A 643 -9.76 2.57 -35.03
N ALA A 644 -8.56 3.11 -35.32
CA ALA A 644 -8.38 4.17 -36.32
C ALA A 644 -8.81 3.71 -37.73
N GLU A 645 -8.49 2.48 -38.10
CA GLU A 645 -8.88 1.86 -39.38
C GLU A 645 -10.38 1.62 -39.52
N THR A 646 -11.13 1.55 -38.41
CA THR A 646 -12.59 1.37 -38.43
C THR A 646 -13.38 2.68 -38.50
N LEU A 647 -12.74 3.83 -38.29
CA LEU A 647 -13.41 5.13 -38.30
C LEU A 647 -13.96 5.50 -39.70
N PRO A 648 -15.12 6.20 -39.78
CA PRO A 648 -15.58 6.81 -41.03
C PRO A 648 -14.52 7.73 -41.65
N ALA A 649 -14.46 7.82 -42.98
CA ALA A 649 -13.42 8.57 -43.70
C ALA A 649 -13.31 10.05 -43.26
N GLU A 650 -14.44 10.69 -42.97
CA GLU A 650 -14.48 12.07 -42.49
C GLU A 650 -13.84 12.24 -41.09
N LEU A 651 -14.07 11.30 -40.18
CA LEU A 651 -13.52 11.32 -38.82
C LEU A 651 -12.05 10.86 -38.79
N ARG A 652 -11.69 9.92 -39.67
CA ARG A 652 -10.32 9.42 -39.80
C ARG A 652 -9.33 10.53 -40.14
N SER A 653 -9.71 11.50 -40.97
CA SER A 653 -8.86 12.66 -41.29
C SER A 653 -8.58 13.58 -40.10
N ARG A 654 -9.32 13.44 -39.00
CA ARG A 654 -9.17 14.23 -37.76
C ARG A 654 -8.43 13.48 -36.65
N TYR A 655 -8.10 12.20 -36.86
CA TYR A 655 -7.50 11.34 -35.84
C TYR A 655 -6.06 10.95 -36.22
N HIS A 656 -5.10 11.44 -35.44
CA HIS A 656 -3.67 11.24 -35.66
C HIS A 656 -3.11 10.41 -34.50
N ALA A 657 -3.25 9.08 -34.59
CA ALA A 657 -2.74 8.17 -33.58
C ALA A 657 -1.31 7.68 -33.89
N MET A 658 -0.48 7.54 -32.87
CA MET A 658 0.87 6.98 -32.99
C MET A 658 1.33 6.29 -31.68
N PRO A 659 2.16 5.24 -31.76
CA PRO A 659 2.67 4.56 -30.56
C PRO A 659 3.66 5.43 -29.77
N TYR A 660 4.46 6.22 -30.49
CA TYR A 660 5.49 7.09 -29.94
C TYR A 660 5.71 8.28 -30.89
N SER A 661 6.07 9.44 -30.34
CA SER A 661 6.42 10.63 -31.12
C SER A 661 7.84 11.09 -30.80
N HIS A 662 8.69 11.11 -31.82
CA HIS A 662 10.02 11.71 -31.73
C HIS A 662 9.94 13.24 -31.65
N GLU A 663 8.94 13.83 -32.31
CA GLU A 663 8.71 15.28 -32.39
C GLU A 663 7.62 15.71 -31.38
N MET A 664 7.85 15.44 -30.09
CA MET A 664 6.89 15.81 -29.03
C MET A 664 6.58 17.32 -29.01
N GLY A 665 7.58 18.15 -29.38
CA GLY A 665 7.40 19.61 -29.49
C GLY A 665 6.32 20.00 -30.50
N ALA A 666 6.21 19.30 -31.62
CA ALA A 666 5.14 19.54 -32.59
C ALA A 666 3.77 19.24 -31.98
N ALA A 667 3.61 18.10 -31.29
CA ALA A 667 2.33 17.71 -30.70
C ALA A 667 1.87 18.70 -29.62
N LEU A 668 2.80 19.18 -28.79
CA LEU A 668 2.54 20.17 -27.75
C LEU A 668 2.22 21.56 -28.34
N ALA A 669 2.91 21.97 -29.40
CA ALA A 669 2.71 23.26 -30.05
C ALA A 669 1.39 23.35 -30.83
N ALA A 670 0.94 22.23 -31.44
CA ALA A 670 -0.33 22.16 -32.16
C ALA A 670 -1.56 22.20 -31.24
N ALA A 671 -1.44 21.66 -30.02
CA ALA A 671 -2.58 21.41 -29.15
C ALA A 671 -3.18 22.67 -28.50
N ASP A 672 -4.50 22.62 -28.27
CA ASP A 672 -5.29 23.56 -27.49
C ASP A 672 -5.58 23.08 -26.07
N LEU A 673 -5.58 21.76 -25.89
CA LEU A 673 -5.78 21.08 -24.63
C LEU A 673 -5.00 19.77 -24.65
N VAL A 674 -4.41 19.38 -23.51
CA VAL A 674 -3.82 18.05 -23.34
C VAL A 674 -4.55 17.23 -22.29
N VAL A 675 -4.88 15.98 -22.58
CA VAL A 675 -5.29 14.96 -21.61
C VAL A 675 -4.10 14.04 -21.36
N SER A 676 -3.60 14.01 -20.13
CA SER A 676 -2.40 13.23 -19.84
C SER A 676 -2.24 12.83 -18.38
N ARG A 677 -1.26 11.95 -18.11
CA ARG A 677 -0.72 11.73 -16.77
C ARG A 677 0.00 12.98 -16.26
N ALA A 678 0.10 13.12 -14.93
CA ALA A 678 0.73 14.27 -14.29
C ALA A 678 2.20 14.01 -13.88
N GLY A 679 3.02 13.54 -14.83
CA GLY A 679 4.47 13.36 -14.61
C GLY A 679 5.22 14.70 -14.55
N ALA A 680 6.47 14.69 -14.08
CA ALA A 680 7.24 15.93 -13.88
C ALA A 680 7.36 16.84 -15.13
N SER A 681 7.38 16.28 -16.34
CA SER A 681 7.48 17.09 -17.57
C SER A 681 6.28 18.01 -17.77
N SER A 682 5.10 17.68 -17.21
CA SER A 682 3.92 18.56 -17.29
C SER A 682 4.13 19.89 -16.57
N LEU A 683 5.05 19.95 -15.60
CA LEU A 683 5.41 21.17 -14.86
C LEU A 683 6.33 22.10 -15.67
N GLY A 684 6.85 21.66 -16.80
CA GLY A 684 7.76 22.42 -17.66
C GLY A 684 7.23 22.59 -19.07
N GLU A 685 6.97 21.47 -19.74
CA GLU A 685 6.61 21.43 -21.15
C GLU A 685 5.25 22.13 -21.38
N TYR A 686 4.25 21.92 -20.51
CA TYR A 686 2.94 22.56 -20.68
C TYR A 686 2.98 24.07 -20.39
N PRO A 687 3.63 24.54 -19.31
CA PRO A 687 3.88 25.97 -19.12
C PRO A 687 4.60 26.64 -20.29
N PHE A 688 5.60 25.97 -20.89
CA PHE A 688 6.35 26.51 -22.02
C PHE A 688 5.46 26.85 -23.22
N PHE A 689 4.58 25.93 -23.62
CA PHE A 689 3.61 26.16 -24.70
C PHE A 689 2.35 26.91 -24.25
N GLY A 690 2.21 27.17 -22.95
CA GLY A 690 0.97 27.69 -22.37
C GLY A 690 -0.21 26.75 -22.61
N LEU A 691 -0.01 25.44 -22.51
CA LEU A 691 -0.98 24.42 -22.90
C LEU A 691 -1.88 24.04 -21.72
N PRO A 692 -3.18 24.39 -21.73
CA PRO A 692 -4.14 23.92 -20.73
C PRO A 692 -4.15 22.39 -20.65
N ALA A 693 -4.35 21.84 -19.46
CA ALA A 693 -4.30 20.40 -19.25
C ALA A 693 -5.50 19.84 -18.48
N VAL A 694 -5.99 18.67 -18.90
CA VAL A 694 -6.76 17.74 -18.09
C VAL A 694 -5.80 16.65 -17.60
N LEU A 695 -5.51 16.67 -16.31
CA LEU A 695 -4.54 15.77 -15.71
C LEU A 695 -5.26 14.61 -15.05
N VAL A 696 -4.80 13.40 -15.37
CA VAL A 696 -5.32 12.13 -14.82
C VAL A 696 -4.20 11.49 -13.99
N PRO A 697 -4.03 11.85 -12.71
CA PRO A 697 -2.98 11.27 -11.88
C PRO A 697 -3.11 9.75 -11.81
N TYR A 698 -1.99 9.04 -11.95
CA TYR A 698 -1.99 7.58 -11.88
C TYR A 698 -2.40 7.11 -10.46
N PRO A 699 -3.45 6.28 -10.30
CA PRO A 699 -3.99 5.91 -8.99
C PRO A 699 -3.01 5.12 -8.11
N TYR A 700 -2.03 4.44 -8.71
CA TYR A 700 -1.06 3.59 -7.99
C TYR A 700 0.28 4.29 -7.68
N ALA A 701 0.63 5.37 -8.38
CA ALA A 701 1.76 6.26 -8.04
C ALA A 701 1.26 7.62 -7.51
N TRP A 702 0.12 7.57 -6.82
CA TRP A 702 -0.74 8.70 -6.48
C TRP A 702 0.02 9.87 -5.87
N ARG A 703 1.02 9.59 -5.01
CA ARG A 703 1.67 10.62 -4.21
C ARG A 703 2.41 11.69 -5.02
N TYR A 704 3.17 11.33 -6.06
CA TYR A 704 3.99 12.31 -6.79
C TYR A 704 3.20 13.01 -7.90
N GLN A 705 2.49 12.22 -8.72
CA GLN A 705 1.73 12.77 -9.85
C GLN A 705 0.55 13.61 -9.38
N LYS A 706 -0.11 13.23 -8.29
CA LYS A 706 -1.21 14.04 -7.75
C LYS A 706 -0.70 15.40 -7.27
N VAL A 707 0.43 15.47 -6.57
CA VAL A 707 0.96 16.76 -6.09
C VAL A 707 1.32 17.67 -7.27
N ASN A 708 1.86 17.12 -8.36
CA ASN A 708 2.09 17.89 -9.59
C ASN A 708 0.78 18.40 -10.20
N ALA A 709 -0.27 17.56 -10.23
CA ALA A 709 -1.58 17.93 -10.75
C ALA A 709 -2.29 18.98 -9.89
N ASP A 710 -2.29 18.78 -8.56
CA ASP A 710 -2.84 19.70 -7.57
C ASP A 710 -2.19 21.08 -7.73
N TYR A 711 -0.86 21.13 -7.87
CA TYR A 711 -0.14 22.39 -8.09
C TYR A 711 -0.61 23.15 -9.33
N LEU A 712 -0.77 22.47 -10.47
CA LEU A 712 -1.26 23.11 -11.70
C LEU A 712 -2.74 23.50 -11.59
N ALA A 713 -3.56 22.67 -10.93
CA ALA A 713 -4.98 22.94 -10.74
C ALA A 713 -5.25 24.12 -9.80
N GLU A 714 -4.52 24.22 -8.68
CA GLU A 714 -4.60 25.33 -7.73
C GLU A 714 -4.24 26.68 -8.36
N LYS A 715 -3.43 26.67 -9.44
CA LYS A 715 -3.11 27.86 -10.23
C LYS A 715 -4.09 28.11 -11.38
N ASN A 716 -5.19 27.36 -11.46
CA ASN A 716 -6.16 27.39 -12.55
C ASN A 716 -5.54 27.10 -13.93
N ALA A 717 -4.43 26.37 -13.96
CA ALA A 717 -3.72 26.01 -15.19
C ALA A 717 -4.18 24.65 -15.74
N ALA A 718 -4.70 23.78 -14.87
CA ALA A 718 -5.18 22.44 -15.22
C ALA A 718 -6.50 22.08 -14.52
N VAL A 719 -7.19 21.06 -15.03
CA VAL A 719 -8.32 20.39 -14.37
C VAL A 719 -7.90 18.97 -14.02
N ILE A 720 -8.24 18.50 -12.83
CA ILE A 720 -7.95 17.12 -12.42
C ILE A 720 -9.16 16.25 -12.73
N LEU A 721 -8.93 15.16 -13.45
CA LEU A 721 -9.89 14.09 -13.67
C LEU A 721 -9.40 12.82 -13.01
N GLN A 722 -10.17 12.31 -12.04
CA GLN A 722 -9.86 11.05 -11.36
C GLN A 722 -9.96 9.89 -12.35
N ASP A 723 -9.04 8.92 -12.26
CA ASP A 723 -8.95 7.78 -13.18
C ASP A 723 -10.24 6.96 -13.20
N GLU A 724 -10.92 6.84 -12.05
CA GLU A 724 -12.19 6.12 -11.91
C GLU A 724 -13.38 6.83 -12.57
N LEU A 725 -13.28 8.14 -12.81
CA LEU A 725 -14.31 8.96 -13.45
C LEU A 725 -14.01 9.23 -14.92
N LEU A 726 -12.92 8.66 -15.43
CA LEU A 726 -12.42 8.94 -16.76
C LEU A 726 -13.45 8.56 -17.84
N GLU A 727 -14.03 7.37 -17.71
CA GLU A 727 -15.05 6.86 -18.65
C GLU A 727 -16.27 7.79 -18.72
N ASP A 728 -16.76 8.27 -17.58
CA ASP A 728 -18.01 9.01 -17.52
C ASP A 728 -17.86 10.52 -17.81
N LYS A 729 -16.68 11.09 -17.54
CA LYS A 729 -16.49 12.56 -17.49
C LYS A 729 -15.49 13.11 -18.49
N LEU A 730 -14.74 12.27 -19.20
CA LEU A 730 -13.71 12.73 -20.14
C LEU A 730 -14.28 13.72 -21.16
N VAL A 731 -15.32 13.33 -21.88
CA VAL A 731 -15.89 14.16 -22.96
C VAL A 731 -16.49 15.46 -22.41
N LEU A 732 -17.20 15.37 -21.28
CA LEU A 732 -17.81 16.53 -20.64
C LEU A 732 -16.77 17.59 -20.26
N ILE A 733 -15.64 17.18 -19.67
CA ILE A 733 -14.56 18.09 -19.28
C ILE A 733 -13.83 18.63 -20.50
N VAL A 734 -13.52 17.78 -21.48
CA VAL A 734 -12.86 18.21 -22.73
C VAL A 734 -13.71 19.25 -23.45
N LYS A 735 -15.02 19.00 -23.57
CA LYS A 735 -15.98 19.94 -24.19
C LYS A 735 -16.05 21.26 -23.41
N ASP A 736 -16.16 21.19 -22.09
CA ASP A 736 -16.21 22.37 -21.23
C ASP A 736 -14.95 23.25 -21.36
N VAL A 737 -13.75 22.65 -21.45
CA VAL A 737 -12.51 23.43 -21.60
C VAL A 737 -12.29 23.90 -23.03
N LEU A 738 -12.47 23.04 -24.06
CA LEU A 738 -12.17 23.41 -25.44
C LEU A 738 -13.17 24.38 -26.05
N MET A 739 -14.46 24.24 -25.72
CA MET A 739 -15.52 25.09 -26.30
C MET A 739 -15.70 26.41 -25.55
N ASN A 740 -15.25 26.49 -24.30
CA ASN A 740 -15.28 27.73 -23.53
C ASN A 740 -13.98 28.51 -23.73
N ILE A 741 -13.98 29.42 -24.71
CA ILE A 741 -12.83 30.27 -25.05
C ILE A 741 -12.29 31.03 -23.83
N ASN A 742 -13.16 31.61 -23.00
CA ASN A 742 -12.75 32.38 -21.83
C ASN A 742 -12.00 31.50 -20.82
N LYS A 743 -12.51 30.30 -20.56
CA LYS A 743 -11.88 29.33 -19.66
C LYS A 743 -10.53 28.86 -20.22
N ARG A 744 -10.48 28.52 -21.51
CA ARG A 744 -9.27 28.07 -22.18
C ARG A 744 -8.16 29.13 -22.17
N GLU A 745 -8.49 30.38 -22.50
CA GLU A 745 -7.53 31.48 -22.48
C GLU A 745 -7.06 31.83 -21.07
N ALA A 746 -7.95 31.74 -20.06
CA ALA A 746 -7.56 31.90 -18.66
C ALA A 746 -6.56 30.80 -18.22
N MET A 747 -6.83 29.54 -18.56
CA MET A 747 -5.91 28.41 -18.28
C MET A 747 -4.59 28.55 -19.03
N ARG A 748 -4.61 28.99 -20.29
CA ARG A 748 -3.42 29.25 -21.11
C ARG A 748 -2.56 30.36 -20.51
N ALA A 749 -3.17 31.47 -20.07
CA ALA A 749 -2.48 32.54 -19.38
C ALA A 749 -1.89 32.07 -18.03
N ALA A 750 -2.61 31.23 -17.28
CA ALA A 750 -2.13 30.63 -16.05
C ALA A 750 -0.92 29.71 -16.29
N MET A 751 -0.97 28.85 -17.33
CA MET A 751 0.16 28.01 -17.74
C MET A 751 1.39 28.85 -18.10
N LYS A 752 1.23 29.89 -18.94
CA LYS A 752 2.35 30.77 -19.34
C LYS A 752 3.02 31.46 -18.14
N LYS A 753 2.27 31.83 -17.10
CA LYS A 753 2.81 32.42 -15.87
C LYS A 753 3.72 31.47 -15.08
N LEU A 754 3.58 30.16 -15.27
CA LEU A 754 4.41 29.14 -14.63
C LEU A 754 5.66 28.79 -15.44
N SER A 755 5.79 29.31 -16.66
CA SER A 755 6.89 28.99 -17.57
C SER A 755 8.22 29.55 -17.06
N ASN A 756 9.24 28.70 -17.03
CA ASN A 756 10.62 29.11 -16.81
C ASN A 756 11.55 28.42 -17.84
N PRO A 757 11.73 29.00 -19.03
CA PRO A 757 12.53 28.39 -20.09
C PRO A 757 14.04 28.35 -19.78
N ASN A 758 14.50 29.14 -18.79
CA ASN A 758 15.92 29.23 -18.44
C ASN A 758 16.36 28.17 -17.40
N ALA A 759 15.48 27.22 -17.04
CA ALA A 759 15.75 26.24 -15.99
C ALA A 759 17.08 25.47 -16.19
N ALA A 760 17.35 25.00 -17.41
CA ALA A 760 18.60 24.30 -17.72
C ALA A 760 19.83 25.21 -17.49
N ARG A 761 19.76 26.48 -17.91
CA ARG A 761 20.83 27.47 -17.71
C ARG A 761 21.02 27.81 -16.23
N MET A 762 19.93 27.91 -15.46
CA MET A 762 19.99 28.14 -14.01
C MET A 762 20.62 26.97 -13.26
N ILE A 763 20.35 25.73 -13.66
CA ILE A 763 21.00 24.54 -13.09
C ILE A 763 22.49 24.53 -13.46
N ALA A 764 22.82 24.79 -14.74
CA ALA A 764 24.19 24.87 -15.21
C ALA A 764 25.00 25.95 -14.47
N SER A 765 24.43 27.12 -14.20
CA SER A 765 25.12 28.16 -13.44
C SER A 765 25.41 27.77 -11.99
N GLN A 766 24.55 26.95 -11.35
CA GLN A 766 24.86 26.37 -10.03
C GLN A 766 26.04 25.39 -10.09
N LEU A 767 26.13 24.59 -11.16
CA LEU A 767 27.24 23.66 -11.36
C LEU A 767 28.57 24.41 -11.51
N VAL A 768 28.63 25.39 -12.41
CA VAL A 768 29.82 26.23 -12.64
C VAL A 768 30.25 26.95 -11.37
N LYS A 769 29.28 27.56 -10.66
CA LYS A 769 29.55 28.26 -9.39
C LYS A 769 30.14 27.34 -8.32
N LEU A 770 29.69 26.09 -8.23
CA LEU A 770 30.20 25.12 -7.26
C LEU A 770 31.55 24.52 -7.65
N ALA A 771 31.85 24.43 -8.96
CA ALA A 771 33.15 24.03 -9.47
C ALA A 771 34.26 25.08 -9.19
N GLY A 772 33.89 26.30 -8.77
CA GLY A 772 34.84 27.37 -8.44
C GLY A 772 35.15 28.33 -9.60
N GLU A 773 34.40 28.23 -10.70
CA GLU A 773 34.48 29.15 -11.84
C GLU A 773 33.46 30.31 -11.70
N GLN A 774 33.76 31.48 -12.29
CA GLN A 774 32.82 32.61 -12.25
C GLN A 774 31.50 32.24 -12.96
N PRO A 775 30.31 32.57 -12.39
CA PRO A 775 29.03 32.15 -12.94
C PRO A 775 28.73 32.79 -14.32
N LEU A 776 28.06 31.99 -15.18
CA LEU A 776 27.57 32.30 -16.53
C LEU A 776 26.67 33.54 -16.62
#